data_AF-A0A0S8EF97-F1
#
_entry.id   AF-A0A0S8EF97-F1
#
_cell.length_a   1.000
_cell.length_b   1.000
_cell.length_c   1.000
_cell.angle_alpha   90.00
_cell.angle_beta   90.00
_cell.angle_gamma   90.00
#
_symmetry.space_group_name_H-M   'P 1'
#
loop_
_entity.id
_entity.type
_entity.pdbx_description
1 polymer ?
#
loop_
_entity_poly.entity_id
_entity_poly.type
_entity_poly.pdbx_seq_one_letter_code
_entity_poly.pdbx_strand_id
1 'polypeptide(L)'
;MRHLLRPVVAVLVLAGCALTASAAPAAEDSRNATWHIGLPELWGKDDRGESRNLDIYAVFEDGKWARAVATARRFNTSIHLIDEADVKLDGLNVAGRLKVTLTPDRWVPKDGRCIHLDVVFDGKLDPGDLRLSGTYTGKLGGQTVKGTLMGGAGPTETDWDDAVWTASLNQVTEPGGTDLPMVQVTLGVAGGKVQWGRTGVAWRRGPHRECLFDVSSLTLDGATITGTVTVPNRIIHVGGDPKVVCEVDLLMHRVQGLNGGRARITAKRDGKTLGNPTMAYGRGSAGRGGGKLDPSAPKPLWGYEVDNDPWWVPVEGFKRPESGEHPRLWFRKADIPALRKKAGTETGKAILARLRVLLNGSDGESLPSVFNTTPADNHDKSPKFKPGVFTTWHGAGYGFLHVVTGEKKYADLAREAVGLCFDGKMDRDNRYGWAMPGTALRCGSIITAIGLAYDFCYDAWPEDFRRKVALEIQNFDKEVASGGRVDLKHLAGRTGYPPSSNHYGAHMGAATALLAILGDPGTDTDVLTERLAEFEANLPRILAHGFGDHGWYSEGPHPSRVSANCGMQELLAALRCAAGRDYITPRANTQWITLRWIMEIVPRGGKPSFPSRGTYGGEYFDGEGQSHSGEIAYGFGTIGEQYKPALLWVYENFVKPDRHHYGANTYPHRAVAAFVNWPVGAEPVNPGTVMPKAVADTIHGYFVSRNRWKDADDVVITNLLGIGPEGYHRVKDGGTLHIWGLGTKCYWKTGLGGGTPVYYKPEADGSSVLGVIAKGERSSLAIDLSGKSGAAAVLVGVGPAFDAKGFRPGKAEGASAAVSEVKAGEHTFFVVTLQKGEAPKPTAAGNAVKIGGQTVSFDGEKLVLGT
;
A
#
# COMPACT_ATOMS: atom_id res chain seq x y z
N MET A 1 15.36 7.51 4.85
CA MET A 1 15.31 6.07 5.17
C MET A 1 16.11 5.65 6.42
N ARG A 2 17.11 6.42 6.90
CA ARG A 2 18.02 6.02 8.01
C ARG A 2 17.47 6.05 9.46
N HIS A 3 16.16 6.25 9.71
CA HIS A 3 15.66 6.59 11.07
C HIS A 3 14.82 5.53 11.82
N LEU A 4 14.50 4.36 11.26
CA LEU A 4 13.58 3.38 11.89
C LEU A 4 14.23 2.11 12.49
N LEU A 5 15.56 1.93 12.40
CA LEU A 5 16.24 0.68 12.78
C LEU A 5 17.06 0.77 14.10
N ARG A 6 16.89 1.84 14.89
CA ARG A 6 17.76 2.12 16.05
C ARG A 6 17.56 1.27 17.33
N PRO A 7 16.38 0.74 17.75
CA PRO A 7 16.26 0.26 19.13
C PRO A 7 16.82 -1.14 19.41
N VAL A 8 16.68 -2.11 18.49
CA VAL A 8 16.95 -3.53 18.82
C VAL A 8 18.43 -3.90 18.69
N VAL A 9 19.20 -3.16 17.87
CA VAL A 9 20.64 -3.42 17.67
C VAL A 9 21.53 -2.38 18.35
N ALA A 10 20.94 -1.29 18.87
CA ALA A 10 21.63 -0.41 19.80
C ALA A 10 22.20 -1.20 20.99
N VAL A 11 21.53 -2.25 21.47
CA VAL A 11 22.03 -3.05 22.61
C VAL A 11 23.23 -3.94 22.25
N LEU A 12 23.38 -4.39 20.99
CA LEU A 12 24.55 -5.20 20.56
C LEU A 12 25.68 -4.38 19.92
N VAL A 13 25.40 -3.21 19.33
CA VAL A 13 26.42 -2.38 18.66
C VAL A 13 26.82 -1.14 19.48
N LEU A 14 25.98 -0.58 20.35
CA LEU A 14 26.47 0.41 21.34
C LEU A 14 27.24 -0.26 22.48
N ALA A 15 27.05 -1.56 22.73
CA ALA A 15 27.96 -2.33 23.56
C ALA A 15 29.38 -2.41 22.97
N GLY A 16 29.53 -2.28 21.64
CA GLY A 16 30.83 -2.38 20.96
C GLY A 16 31.49 -1.05 20.60
N CYS A 17 30.79 0.09 20.57
CA CYS A 17 31.38 1.32 20.01
C CYS A 17 31.15 2.63 20.81
N ALA A 18 30.41 2.65 21.94
CA ALA A 18 30.29 3.88 22.74
C ALA A 18 29.94 3.67 24.24
N LEU A 19 30.21 2.50 24.82
CA LEU A 19 30.22 2.36 26.29
C LEU A 19 31.59 2.81 26.80
N THR A 20 31.58 3.76 27.73
CA THR A 20 32.60 3.83 28.78
C THR A 20 32.86 2.41 29.29
N ALA A 21 34.11 1.98 29.24
CA ALA A 21 34.58 0.62 29.50
C ALA A 21 33.99 -0.01 30.77
N SER A 22 32.85 -0.69 30.61
CA SER A 22 32.49 -1.84 31.42
C SER A 22 32.79 -3.04 30.52
N ALA A 23 34.00 -3.60 30.68
CA ALA A 23 34.43 -4.77 29.93
C ALA A 23 33.38 -5.88 30.09
N ALA A 24 32.75 -6.29 28.99
CA ALA A 24 32.13 -7.61 28.97
C ALA A 24 33.22 -8.63 29.32
N PRO A 25 32.95 -9.64 30.16
CA PRO A 25 33.94 -10.66 30.45
C PRO A 25 34.44 -11.26 29.12
N ALA A 26 35.76 -11.22 28.94
CA ALA A 26 36.41 -11.84 27.78
C ALA A 26 35.94 -13.31 27.70
N ALA A 27 35.71 -13.81 26.49
CA ALA A 27 35.52 -15.25 26.33
C ALA A 27 36.80 -15.94 26.80
N GLU A 28 36.73 -16.71 27.89
CA GLU A 28 37.89 -17.44 28.41
C GLU A 28 38.42 -18.47 27.40
N ASP A 29 37.62 -18.84 26.41
CA ASP A 29 37.97 -19.79 25.35
C ASP A 29 37.59 -19.27 23.95
N SER A 30 38.60 -18.84 23.18
CA SER A 30 38.43 -18.39 21.79
C SER A 30 37.96 -19.51 20.85
N ARG A 31 38.11 -20.79 21.25
CA ARG A 31 37.69 -21.97 20.49
C ARG A 31 36.18 -22.22 20.58
N ASN A 32 35.53 -21.68 21.60
CA ASN A 32 34.09 -21.79 21.85
C ASN A 32 33.41 -20.40 21.90
N ALA A 33 33.85 -19.51 21.01
CA ALA A 33 33.46 -18.11 20.97
C ALA A 33 32.70 -17.75 19.69
N THR A 34 31.96 -16.64 19.76
CA THR A 34 31.45 -15.95 18.59
C THR A 34 32.45 -14.86 18.19
N TRP A 35 32.94 -14.94 16.97
CA TRP A 35 33.90 -14.03 16.37
C TRP A 35 33.18 -13.02 15.48
N HIS A 36 33.55 -11.76 15.61
CA HIS A 36 33.28 -10.69 14.65
C HIS A 36 34.53 -10.49 13.78
N ILE A 37 34.40 -10.77 12.48
CA ILE A 37 35.43 -10.58 11.46
C ILE A 37 34.93 -9.51 10.48
N GLY A 38 35.38 -8.28 10.67
CA GLY A 38 35.05 -7.13 9.84
C GLY A 38 36.06 -6.91 8.71
N LEU A 39 35.54 -6.69 7.50
CA LEU A 39 36.27 -6.24 6.32
C LEU A 39 35.96 -4.75 6.08
N PRO A 40 36.66 -3.83 6.75
CA PRO A 40 36.47 -2.40 6.57
C PRO A 40 36.78 -1.95 5.15
N GLU A 41 36.06 -0.90 4.74
CA GLU A 41 36.19 -0.21 3.45
C GLU A 41 36.13 -1.14 2.23
N LEU A 42 35.49 -2.32 2.36
CA LEU A 42 35.30 -3.26 1.25
C LEU A 42 34.63 -2.60 0.04
N TRP A 43 33.73 -1.64 0.29
CA TRP A 43 33.12 -0.78 -0.73
C TRP A 43 33.50 0.71 -0.56
N GLY A 44 34.66 0.99 0.02
CA GLY A 44 35.09 2.34 0.36
C GLY A 44 34.25 2.98 1.46
N LYS A 45 34.07 4.30 1.37
CA LYS A 45 33.33 5.12 2.33
C LYS A 45 32.00 5.59 1.74
N ASP A 46 30.99 5.76 2.59
CA ASP A 46 29.77 6.45 2.21
C ASP A 46 29.98 7.96 2.11
N ASP A 47 28.93 8.66 1.73
CA ASP A 47 28.88 10.09 1.46
C ASP A 47 29.22 10.94 2.69
N ARG A 48 29.28 10.33 3.88
CA ARG A 48 29.67 10.94 5.16
C ARG A 48 31.10 10.59 5.56
N GLY A 49 31.87 9.93 4.68
CA GLY A 49 33.20 9.43 4.99
C GLY A 49 33.20 8.19 5.89
N GLU A 50 32.04 7.55 6.08
CA GLU A 50 31.93 6.39 6.95
C GLU A 50 32.24 5.08 6.19
N SER A 51 33.08 4.21 6.76
CA SER A 51 33.45 2.94 6.12
C SER A 51 32.25 2.03 5.83
N ARG A 52 32.18 1.47 4.62
CA ARG A 52 31.21 0.45 4.19
C ARG A 52 31.83 -0.94 4.39
N ASN A 53 31.59 -1.52 5.56
CA ASN A 53 32.15 -2.80 5.98
C ASN A 53 31.28 -3.98 5.53
N LEU A 54 31.92 -5.15 5.35
CA LEU A 54 31.25 -6.44 5.54
C LEU A 54 31.63 -6.97 6.93
N ASP A 55 30.64 -7.15 7.80
CA ASP A 55 30.81 -7.67 9.16
C ASP A 55 30.35 -9.12 9.21
N ILE A 56 31.26 -10.06 9.45
CA ILE A 56 31.00 -11.50 9.53
C ILE A 56 30.94 -11.91 10.99
N TYR A 57 29.88 -12.62 11.38
CA TYR A 57 29.69 -13.15 12.72
C TYR A 57 29.76 -14.67 12.65
N ALA A 58 30.85 -15.24 13.13
CA ALA A 58 31.16 -16.67 13.04
C ALA A 58 31.14 -17.32 14.42
N VAL A 59 30.54 -18.50 14.55
CA VAL A 59 30.60 -19.29 15.78
C VAL A 59 31.63 -20.39 15.59
N PHE A 60 32.55 -20.51 16.54
CA PHE A 60 33.46 -21.63 16.65
C PHE A 60 33.02 -22.53 17.80
N GLU A 61 33.08 -23.84 17.56
CA GLU A 61 32.80 -24.89 18.54
C GLU A 61 34.01 -25.84 18.50
N ASP A 62 34.70 -25.98 19.64
CA ASP A 62 35.96 -26.70 19.78
C ASP A 62 37.08 -26.26 18.80
N GLY A 63 37.04 -25.00 18.36
CA GLY A 63 37.98 -24.40 17.41
C GLY A 63 37.66 -24.73 15.96
N LYS A 64 36.52 -25.38 15.70
CA LYS A 64 36.01 -25.65 14.35
C LYS A 64 34.95 -24.62 13.99
N TRP A 65 34.98 -24.19 12.74
CA TRP A 65 33.93 -23.34 12.18
C TRP A 65 32.60 -24.09 12.22
N ALA A 66 31.66 -23.60 13.02
CA ALA A 66 30.32 -24.19 13.10
C ALA A 66 29.39 -23.53 12.08
N ARG A 67 29.33 -22.20 12.07
CA ARG A 67 28.37 -21.41 11.27
C ARG A 67 28.72 -19.93 11.26
N ALA A 68 28.21 -19.20 10.27
CA ALA A 68 28.32 -17.75 10.26
C ALA A 68 27.20 -17.07 9.46
N VAL A 69 27.01 -15.79 9.74
CA VAL A 69 26.21 -14.86 8.94
C VAL A 69 26.99 -13.56 8.76
N ALA A 70 26.76 -12.83 7.67
CA ALA A 70 27.39 -11.54 7.46
C ALA A 70 26.40 -10.41 7.23
N THR A 71 26.77 -9.17 7.57
CA THR A 71 25.97 -7.97 7.32
C THR A 71 26.81 -6.88 6.67
N ALA A 72 26.20 -6.08 5.80
CA ALA A 72 26.86 -4.95 5.17
C ALA A 72 26.03 -3.66 5.32
N ARG A 73 25.74 -3.23 6.55
CA ARG A 73 24.67 -2.26 6.88
C ARG A 73 24.76 -0.90 6.19
N ARG A 74 25.96 -0.48 5.78
CA ARG A 74 26.21 0.77 5.05
C ARG A 74 26.29 0.60 3.54
N PHE A 75 26.25 -0.64 3.07
CA PHE A 75 26.12 -1.01 1.67
C PHE A 75 24.67 -1.36 1.33
N ASN A 76 24.09 -2.34 2.04
CA ASN A 76 22.69 -2.74 1.89
C ASN A 76 22.08 -3.28 3.21
N THR A 77 20.81 -3.68 3.18
CA THR A 77 20.04 -4.10 4.37
C THR A 77 19.96 -5.62 4.58
N SER A 78 20.56 -6.41 3.70
CA SER A 78 20.49 -7.88 3.72
C SER A 78 21.46 -8.50 4.73
N ILE A 79 21.21 -9.78 5.07
CA ILE A 79 22.22 -10.68 5.64
C ILE A 79 22.72 -11.58 4.53
N HIS A 80 24.02 -11.81 4.51
CA HIS A 80 24.71 -12.60 3.52
C HIS A 80 25.08 -13.94 4.14
N LEU A 81 24.81 -15.01 3.39
CA LEU A 81 25.20 -16.35 3.78
C LEU A 81 26.63 -16.62 3.33
N ILE A 82 27.36 -17.36 4.17
CA ILE A 82 28.68 -17.87 3.83
C ILE A 82 28.46 -19.19 3.09
N ASP A 83 28.79 -19.22 1.80
CA ASP A 83 28.57 -20.38 0.94
C ASP A 83 29.61 -21.48 1.22
N GLU A 84 30.87 -21.07 1.43
CA GLU A 84 31.98 -21.95 1.74
C GLU A 84 32.91 -21.26 2.75
N ALA A 85 33.40 -22.04 3.72
CA ALA A 85 34.39 -21.59 4.68
C ALA A 85 35.45 -22.67 4.90
N ASP A 86 36.71 -22.32 4.62
CA ASP A 86 37.89 -23.07 5.04
C ASP A 86 38.67 -22.16 5.98
N VAL A 87 38.15 -22.03 7.20
CA VAL A 87 38.70 -21.17 8.25
C VAL A 87 39.25 -22.03 9.36
N LYS A 88 40.51 -21.79 9.70
CA LYS A 88 41.24 -22.49 10.74
C LYS A 88 41.48 -21.55 11.90
N LEU A 89 41.31 -22.08 13.10
CA LEU A 89 41.66 -21.42 14.34
C LEU A 89 42.89 -22.10 14.93
N ASP A 90 43.94 -21.32 15.16
CA ASP A 90 45.17 -21.75 15.85
C ASP A 90 45.45 -20.82 17.04
N GLY A 91 44.88 -21.17 18.19
CA GLY A 91 44.88 -20.37 19.39
C GLY A 91 44.15 -19.04 19.21
N LEU A 92 44.92 -17.96 19.11
CA LEU A 92 44.41 -16.59 18.89
C LEU A 92 44.48 -16.17 17.42
N ASN A 93 45.02 -17.01 16.53
CA ASN A 93 45.11 -16.72 15.10
C ASN A 93 43.90 -17.34 14.39
N VAL A 94 43.33 -16.57 13.46
CA VAL A 94 42.25 -17.01 12.58
C VAL A 94 42.65 -16.69 11.14
N ALA A 95 42.74 -17.72 10.30
CA ALA A 95 43.11 -17.56 8.91
C ALA A 95 42.31 -18.53 8.05
N GLY A 96 42.02 -18.12 6.81
CA GLY A 96 41.26 -18.98 5.92
C GLY A 96 40.70 -18.28 4.70
N ARG A 97 39.88 -19.04 3.97
CA ARG A 97 39.15 -18.57 2.80
C ARG A 97 37.64 -18.61 3.05
N LEU A 98 36.95 -17.57 2.59
CA LEU A 98 35.50 -17.46 2.63
C LEU A 98 34.95 -17.15 1.25
N LYS A 99 33.86 -17.83 0.88
CA LYS A 99 32.99 -17.41 -0.22
C LYS A 99 31.67 -16.92 0.35
N VAL A 100 31.28 -15.71 -0.06
CA VAL A 100 30.08 -15.04 0.41
C VAL A 100 29.24 -14.60 -0.77
N THR A 101 27.99 -15.05 -0.81
CA THR A 101 26.99 -14.49 -1.72
C THR A 101 26.31 -13.30 -1.06
N LEU A 102 26.67 -12.11 -1.55
CA LEU A 102 26.10 -10.85 -1.11
C LEU A 102 24.74 -10.67 -1.79
N THR A 103 23.69 -10.99 -1.04
CA THR A 103 22.31 -10.82 -1.50
C THR A 103 21.98 -9.35 -1.80
N PRO A 104 21.33 -9.05 -2.93
CA PRO A 104 20.74 -7.74 -3.19
C PRO A 104 19.66 -7.39 -2.14
N ASP A 105 19.43 -6.10 -1.95
CA ASP A 105 18.19 -5.62 -1.34
C ASP A 105 17.36 -4.81 -2.35
N ARG A 106 16.37 -4.07 -1.85
CA ARG A 106 15.49 -3.25 -2.68
C ARG A 106 16.24 -2.16 -3.50
N TRP A 107 17.47 -1.83 -3.12
CA TRP A 107 18.18 -0.65 -3.60
C TRP A 107 19.58 -0.96 -4.12
N VAL A 108 20.23 -1.96 -3.54
CA VAL A 108 21.64 -2.24 -3.76
C VAL A 108 21.91 -3.75 -3.89
N PRO A 109 22.56 -4.18 -4.99
CA PRO A 109 22.91 -3.38 -6.17
C PRO A 109 21.67 -2.99 -7.00
N LYS A 110 21.81 -1.92 -7.79
CA LYS A 110 20.71 -1.36 -8.60
C LYS A 110 20.17 -2.38 -9.62
N ASP A 111 21.02 -3.27 -10.10
CA ASP A 111 20.67 -4.33 -11.04
C ASP A 111 19.96 -5.51 -10.35
N GLY A 112 19.89 -5.55 -9.02
CA GLY A 112 19.22 -6.63 -8.29
C GLY A 112 19.94 -7.97 -8.36
N ARG A 113 21.20 -8.03 -8.83
CA ARG A 113 21.96 -9.28 -8.90
C ARG A 113 22.74 -9.55 -7.62
N CYS A 114 22.99 -10.82 -7.32
CA CYS A 114 23.91 -11.18 -6.26
C CYS A 114 25.34 -10.77 -6.62
N ILE A 115 26.12 -10.35 -5.62
CA ILE A 115 27.56 -10.10 -5.79
C ILE A 115 28.30 -11.21 -5.05
N HIS A 116 29.27 -11.84 -5.69
CA HIS A 116 30.08 -12.88 -5.04
C HIS A 116 31.38 -12.28 -4.53
N LEU A 117 31.69 -12.57 -3.27
CA LEU A 117 32.97 -12.27 -2.62
C LEU A 117 33.71 -13.58 -2.37
N ASP A 118 34.97 -13.62 -2.76
CA ASP A 118 35.89 -14.72 -2.49
C ASP A 118 37.14 -14.13 -1.84
N VAL A 119 37.33 -14.34 -0.55
CA VAL A 119 38.33 -13.64 0.26
C VAL A 119 39.16 -14.60 1.07
N VAL A 120 40.48 -14.38 1.06
CA VAL A 120 41.43 -14.99 1.98
C VAL A 120 41.82 -13.95 3.02
N PHE A 121 41.85 -14.35 4.28
CA PHE A 121 42.21 -13.46 5.37
C PHE A 121 43.12 -14.16 6.38
N ASP A 122 43.88 -13.35 7.09
CA ASP A 122 44.80 -13.76 8.14
C ASP A 122 44.75 -12.70 9.25
N GLY A 123 44.34 -13.10 10.44
CA GLY A 123 44.17 -12.22 11.58
C GLY A 123 44.50 -12.89 12.91
N LYS A 124 44.66 -12.05 13.92
CA LYS A 124 45.05 -12.43 15.28
C LYS A 124 44.29 -11.62 16.31
N LEU A 125 43.80 -12.29 17.35
CA LEU A 125 43.27 -11.64 18.54
C LEU A 125 44.38 -11.15 19.45
N ASP A 126 44.20 -9.95 20.00
CA ASP A 126 44.97 -9.48 21.14
C ASP A 126 44.61 -10.30 22.39
N PRO A 127 45.57 -10.90 23.12
CA PRO A 127 45.28 -11.70 24.31
C PRO A 127 44.72 -10.89 25.48
N GLY A 128 44.92 -9.57 25.52
CA GLY A 128 44.48 -8.70 26.60
C GLY A 128 43.03 -8.25 26.48
N ASP A 129 42.54 -8.01 25.26
CA ASP A 129 41.18 -7.49 25.03
C ASP A 129 40.39 -8.20 23.92
N LEU A 130 40.94 -9.28 23.34
CA LEU A 130 40.34 -10.08 22.28
C LEU A 130 39.92 -9.27 21.05
N ARG A 131 40.59 -8.15 20.75
CA ARG A 131 40.40 -7.43 19.49
C ARG A 131 41.11 -8.14 18.33
N LEU A 132 40.40 -8.30 17.23
CA LEU A 132 40.93 -8.86 15.99
C LEU A 132 41.62 -7.79 15.17
N SER A 133 42.84 -8.07 14.74
CA SER A 133 43.58 -7.30 13.73
C SER A 133 44.17 -8.25 12.68
N GLY A 134 44.44 -7.78 11.47
CA GLY A 134 44.92 -8.63 10.39
C GLY A 134 44.78 -8.00 9.01
N THR A 135 44.84 -8.83 7.98
CA THR A 135 44.65 -8.40 6.59
C THR A 135 43.79 -9.37 5.80
N TYR A 136 43.23 -8.89 4.70
CA TYR A 136 42.52 -9.72 3.74
C TYR A 136 42.89 -9.36 2.31
N THR A 137 42.75 -10.33 1.41
CA THR A 137 42.86 -10.17 -0.04
C THR A 137 41.84 -11.07 -0.73
N GLY A 138 41.21 -10.62 -1.81
CA GLY A 138 40.13 -11.37 -2.44
C GLY A 138 39.63 -10.79 -3.75
N LYS A 139 38.51 -11.32 -4.22
CA LYS A 139 37.77 -10.85 -5.40
C LYS A 139 36.32 -10.54 -5.03
N LEU A 140 35.86 -9.34 -5.35
CA LEU A 140 34.48 -8.88 -5.21
C LEU A 140 33.91 -8.61 -6.60
N GLY A 141 32.97 -9.44 -7.07
CA GLY A 141 32.43 -9.30 -8.43
C GLY A 141 33.52 -9.36 -9.52
N GLY A 142 34.60 -10.10 -9.26
CA GLY A 142 35.78 -10.21 -10.14
C GLY A 142 36.87 -9.16 -9.91
N GLN A 143 36.61 -8.08 -9.18
CA GLN A 143 37.61 -7.05 -8.86
C GLN A 143 38.45 -7.44 -7.65
N THR A 144 39.77 -7.28 -7.75
CA THR A 144 40.68 -7.52 -6.62
C THR A 144 40.42 -6.51 -5.50
N VAL A 145 40.20 -7.01 -4.29
CA VAL A 145 40.04 -6.22 -3.06
C VAL A 145 41.09 -6.64 -2.04
N LYS A 146 41.59 -5.68 -1.26
CA LYS A 146 42.51 -5.95 -0.14
C LYS A 146 42.33 -4.89 0.94
N GLY A 147 42.57 -5.25 2.19
CA GLY A 147 42.43 -4.33 3.31
C GLY A 147 42.89 -4.93 4.63
N THR A 148 42.64 -4.20 5.71
CA THR A 148 42.86 -4.68 7.08
C THR A 148 41.65 -5.45 7.58
N LEU A 149 41.83 -6.27 8.61
CA LEU A 149 40.73 -6.85 9.40
C LEU A 149 40.48 -6.01 10.65
N MET A 150 39.24 -6.04 11.13
CA MET A 150 38.87 -5.54 12.45
C MET A 150 37.86 -6.49 13.12
N GLY A 151 37.68 -6.38 14.43
CA GLY A 151 36.61 -7.07 15.16
C GLY A 151 37.09 -7.64 16.48
N GLY A 152 36.65 -8.84 16.84
CA GLY A 152 37.06 -9.50 18.08
C GLY A 152 36.30 -10.79 18.35
N ALA A 153 36.52 -11.40 19.51
CA ALA A 153 35.79 -12.59 19.95
C ALA A 153 35.08 -12.35 21.29
N GLY A 154 33.87 -12.88 21.42
CA GLY A 154 33.06 -12.81 22.63
C GLY A 154 32.34 -14.13 22.91
N PRO A 155 31.76 -14.29 24.11
CA PRO A 155 31.08 -15.52 24.50
C PRO A 155 29.93 -15.84 23.53
N THR A 156 29.77 -17.12 23.22
CA THR A 156 28.61 -17.59 22.46
C THR A 156 27.39 -17.66 23.36
N GLU A 157 26.30 -17.01 22.96
CA GLU A 157 25.04 -17.06 23.70
C GLU A 157 24.46 -18.48 23.72
N THR A 158 24.17 -18.99 24.93
CA THR A 158 23.48 -20.26 25.20
C THR A 158 21.97 -20.06 25.35
N ASP A 159 21.24 -21.10 25.74
CA ASP A 159 19.82 -21.06 26.12
C ASP A 159 18.87 -20.64 24.99
N TRP A 160 19.08 -21.24 23.81
CA TRP A 160 18.25 -21.04 22.62
C TRP A 160 17.26 -22.19 22.37
N ASP A 161 17.11 -23.10 23.36
CA ASP A 161 16.25 -24.27 23.34
C ASP A 161 14.75 -23.97 23.33
N ASP A 162 14.37 -22.71 23.59
CA ASP A 162 13.04 -22.15 23.37
C ASP A 162 13.24 -20.78 22.75
N ALA A 163 12.87 -20.61 21.48
CA ALA A 163 13.15 -19.40 20.72
C ALA A 163 12.18 -19.20 19.55
N VAL A 164 12.08 -17.96 19.07
CA VAL A 164 11.38 -17.61 17.83
C VAL A 164 12.37 -17.00 16.86
N TRP A 165 12.45 -17.56 15.66
CA TRP A 165 13.33 -17.11 14.58
C TRP A 165 12.48 -16.50 13.48
N THR A 166 12.63 -15.20 13.23
CA THR A 166 11.95 -14.50 12.13
C THR A 166 12.99 -14.06 11.11
N ALA A 167 12.84 -14.43 9.84
CA ALA A 167 13.63 -13.95 8.72
C ALA A 167 12.75 -13.28 7.66
N SER A 168 13.18 -12.15 7.12
CA SER A 168 12.52 -11.48 6.01
C SER A 168 13.41 -11.55 4.77
N LEU A 169 12.95 -12.29 3.76
CA LEU A 169 13.71 -12.70 2.59
C LEU A 169 13.30 -11.84 1.38
N ASN A 170 14.22 -11.05 0.85
CA ASN A 170 14.06 -10.33 -0.41
C ASN A 170 14.10 -11.31 -1.57
N GLN A 171 13.04 -11.33 -2.38
CA GLN A 171 13.02 -12.11 -3.61
C GLN A 171 13.93 -11.46 -4.66
N VAL A 172 14.80 -12.25 -5.26
CA VAL A 172 15.73 -11.83 -6.32
C VAL A 172 14.98 -11.78 -7.63
N THR A 173 15.00 -10.61 -8.27
CA THR A 173 14.38 -10.37 -9.57
C THR A 173 15.45 -9.95 -10.58
N GLU A 174 15.18 -10.17 -11.86
CA GLU A 174 16.03 -9.64 -12.92
C GLU A 174 16.11 -8.09 -12.89
N PRO A 175 17.21 -7.50 -13.39
CA PRO A 175 17.35 -6.06 -13.50
C PRO A 175 16.17 -5.42 -14.25
N GLY A 176 15.47 -4.50 -13.58
CA GLY A 176 14.33 -3.79 -14.14
C GLY A 176 13.01 -4.59 -14.17
N GLY A 177 12.95 -5.77 -13.56
CA GLY A 177 11.71 -6.52 -13.37
C GLY A 177 10.78 -5.87 -12.33
N THR A 178 9.58 -6.43 -12.17
CA THR A 178 8.61 -5.93 -11.18
C THR A 178 9.11 -6.15 -9.76
N ASP A 179 8.88 -5.18 -8.89
CA ASP A 179 9.32 -5.25 -7.49
C ASP A 179 8.50 -6.30 -6.72
N LEU A 180 9.18 -7.29 -6.12
CA LEU A 180 8.52 -8.36 -5.37
C LEU A 180 8.50 -8.05 -3.86
N PRO A 181 7.41 -8.40 -3.15
CA PRO A 181 7.39 -8.30 -1.70
C PRO A 181 8.44 -9.20 -1.06
N MET A 182 8.89 -8.82 0.12
CA MET A 182 9.71 -9.69 0.97
C MET A 182 8.85 -10.84 1.48
N VAL A 183 9.39 -12.05 1.49
CA VAL A 183 8.77 -13.20 2.14
C VAL A 183 9.27 -13.25 3.58
N GLN A 184 8.40 -13.03 4.55
CA GLN A 184 8.74 -13.24 5.95
C GLN A 184 8.42 -14.68 6.35
N VAL A 185 9.37 -15.35 7.00
CA VAL A 185 9.21 -16.67 7.60
C VAL A 185 9.48 -16.53 9.09
N THR A 186 8.57 -17.00 9.94
CA THR A 186 8.76 -17.07 11.38
C THR A 186 8.59 -18.49 11.86
N LEU A 187 9.57 -18.99 12.63
CA LEU A 187 9.63 -20.35 13.14
C LEU A 187 9.74 -20.33 14.67
N GLY A 188 8.92 -21.12 15.33
CA GLY A 188 9.09 -21.44 16.75
C GLY A 188 9.97 -22.68 16.90
N VAL A 189 11.02 -22.56 17.71
CA VAL A 189 11.97 -23.63 17.99
C VAL A 189 11.89 -23.97 19.46
N ALA A 190 11.58 -25.22 19.79
CA ALA A 190 11.68 -25.69 21.17
C ALA A 190 12.11 -27.15 21.28
N GLY A 191 12.88 -27.49 22.31
CA GLY A 191 13.24 -28.89 22.60
C GLY A 191 13.95 -29.58 21.43
N GLY A 192 14.88 -28.89 20.78
CA GLY A 192 15.69 -29.43 19.69
C GLY A 192 14.97 -29.60 18.35
N LYS A 193 13.77 -29.03 18.16
CA LYS A 193 13.03 -29.09 16.88
C LYS A 193 12.24 -27.83 16.57
N VAL A 194 11.85 -27.68 15.31
CA VAL A 194 10.87 -26.67 14.89
C VAL A 194 9.47 -27.14 15.30
N GLN A 195 8.76 -26.32 16.08
CA GLN A 195 7.44 -26.64 16.63
C GLN A 195 6.32 -26.10 15.75
N TRP A 196 6.54 -24.93 15.16
CA TRP A 196 5.57 -24.26 14.31
C TRP A 196 6.25 -23.31 13.33
N GLY A 197 5.54 -22.98 12.26
CA GLY A 197 6.00 -22.06 11.23
C GLY A 197 4.86 -21.25 10.64
N ARG A 198 5.15 -19.98 10.34
CA ARG A 198 4.25 -19.09 9.60
C ARG A 198 5.00 -18.27 8.57
N THR A 199 4.31 -17.89 7.50
CA THR A 199 4.88 -17.02 6.48
C THR A 199 3.85 -16.05 5.89
N GLY A 200 4.34 -14.92 5.39
CA GLY A 200 3.54 -13.87 4.78
C GLY A 200 4.41 -12.90 4.00
N VAL A 201 3.77 -12.09 3.15
CA VAL A 201 4.45 -11.02 2.41
C VAL A 201 4.53 -9.72 3.20
N ALA A 202 5.73 -9.14 3.17
CA ALA A 202 6.11 -7.90 3.83
C ALA A 202 6.69 -6.91 2.81
N TRP A 203 6.49 -5.60 3.04
CA TRP A 203 7.09 -4.54 2.20
C TRP A 203 8.00 -3.59 2.99
N ARG A 204 7.69 -3.35 4.26
CA ARG A 204 8.45 -2.46 5.18
C ARG A 204 8.27 -2.90 6.64
N ARG A 205 7.05 -3.31 6.98
CA ARG A 205 6.71 -3.98 8.24
C ARG A 205 6.53 -5.47 8.02
N GLY A 206 6.36 -6.20 9.12
CA GLY A 206 5.92 -7.58 9.08
C GLY A 206 4.64 -7.78 8.24
N PRO A 207 4.35 -9.02 7.88
CA PRO A 207 3.20 -9.38 7.08
C PRO A 207 1.91 -9.00 7.81
N HIS A 208 0.93 -8.59 7.02
CA HIS A 208 -0.41 -8.25 7.49
C HIS A 208 -1.37 -9.45 7.39
N ARG A 209 -1.06 -10.38 6.48
CA ARG A 209 -1.65 -11.71 6.37
C ARG A 209 -0.52 -12.73 6.41
N GLU A 210 -0.72 -13.76 7.20
CA GLU A 210 0.20 -14.89 7.33
C GLU A 210 -0.57 -16.19 7.12
N CYS A 211 0.11 -17.25 6.72
CA CYS A 211 -0.40 -18.60 6.87
C CYS A 211 0.52 -19.41 7.77
N LEU A 212 -0.08 -20.28 8.58
CA LEU A 212 0.65 -21.38 9.20
C LEU A 212 1.01 -22.41 8.13
N PHE A 213 2.12 -23.10 8.30
CA PHE A 213 2.51 -24.21 7.44
C PHE A 213 3.00 -25.40 8.26
N ASP A 214 2.92 -26.59 7.64
CA ASP A 214 3.46 -27.81 8.23
C ASP A 214 5.00 -27.73 8.28
N VAL A 215 5.54 -27.96 9.48
CA VAL A 215 6.98 -27.93 9.77
C VAL A 215 7.59 -29.34 9.84
N SER A 216 6.83 -30.39 9.57
CA SER A 216 7.27 -31.78 9.66
C SER A 216 8.50 -32.12 8.81
N SER A 217 8.71 -31.38 7.72
CA SER A 217 9.86 -31.50 6.82
C SER A 217 11.07 -30.66 7.24
N LEU A 218 10.94 -29.83 8.27
CA LEU A 218 12.01 -28.96 8.74
C LEU A 218 12.87 -29.68 9.79
N THR A 219 14.17 -29.70 9.56
CA THR A 219 15.17 -30.24 10.48
C THR A 219 15.94 -29.11 11.15
N LEU A 220 16.18 -29.24 12.46
CA LEU A 220 17.09 -28.38 13.20
C LEU A 220 18.37 -29.16 13.51
N ASP A 221 19.50 -28.69 12.98
CA ASP A 221 20.83 -29.21 13.29
C ASP A 221 21.66 -28.08 13.94
N GLY A 222 21.83 -28.17 15.26
CA GLY A 222 22.40 -27.11 16.09
C GLY A 222 21.60 -25.81 15.96
N ALA A 223 22.14 -24.85 15.21
CA ALA A 223 21.52 -23.55 14.94
C ALA A 223 21.23 -23.32 13.44
N THR A 224 21.08 -24.41 12.69
CA THR A 224 20.73 -24.40 11.28
C THR A 224 19.38 -25.09 11.08
N ILE A 225 18.47 -24.43 10.38
CA ILE A 225 17.19 -25.01 9.95
C ILE A 225 17.23 -25.22 8.44
N THR A 226 16.85 -26.42 8.01
CA THR A 226 16.73 -26.80 6.60
C THR A 226 15.44 -27.58 6.35
N GLY A 227 14.91 -27.51 5.13
CA GLY A 227 13.78 -28.33 4.69
C GLY A 227 12.88 -27.61 3.70
N THR A 228 11.81 -28.26 3.26
CA THR A 228 10.90 -27.71 2.23
C THR A 228 9.49 -27.62 2.77
N VAL A 229 8.90 -26.43 2.72
CA VAL A 229 7.50 -26.23 3.15
C VAL A 229 6.63 -25.86 1.96
N THR A 230 5.35 -26.21 2.03
CA THR A 230 4.37 -25.85 0.98
C THR A 230 3.44 -24.78 1.50
N VAL A 231 3.26 -23.71 0.73
CA VAL A 231 2.35 -22.61 1.07
C VAL A 231 1.54 -22.17 -0.15
N PRO A 232 0.36 -21.56 0.03
CA PRO A 232 -0.39 -20.99 -1.08
C PRO A 232 0.43 -19.90 -1.79
N ASN A 233 0.41 -19.85 -3.12
CA ASN A 233 1.14 -18.83 -3.89
C ASN A 233 0.73 -17.40 -3.48
N ARG A 234 -0.53 -17.18 -3.08
CA ARG A 234 -1.02 -15.88 -2.62
C ARG A 234 -0.34 -15.32 -1.39
N ILE A 235 0.20 -16.20 -0.55
CA ILE A 235 0.94 -15.80 0.64
C ILE A 235 2.33 -15.28 0.30
N ILE A 236 2.90 -15.69 -0.84
CA ILE A 236 4.24 -15.32 -1.33
C ILE A 236 4.17 -14.21 -2.39
N HIS A 237 3.07 -14.17 -3.14
CA HIS A 237 2.79 -13.18 -4.16
C HIS A 237 1.29 -12.85 -4.16
N VAL A 238 0.92 -11.65 -3.72
CA VAL A 238 -0.49 -11.24 -3.58
C VAL A 238 -1.33 -11.43 -4.85
N GLY A 239 -0.75 -11.16 -6.02
CA GLY A 239 -1.40 -11.39 -7.32
C GLY A 239 -1.36 -12.84 -7.81
N GLY A 240 -0.87 -13.75 -6.97
CA GLY A 240 -0.68 -15.15 -7.32
C GLY A 240 -2.01 -15.88 -7.57
N ASP A 241 -1.98 -16.82 -8.49
CA ASP A 241 -3.11 -17.71 -8.75
C ASP A 241 -3.38 -18.57 -7.49
N PRO A 242 -4.62 -18.57 -6.96
CA PRO A 242 -4.99 -19.33 -5.76
C PRO A 242 -4.87 -20.85 -5.95
N LYS A 243 -4.87 -21.33 -7.19
CA LYS A 243 -4.69 -22.75 -7.54
C LYS A 243 -3.21 -23.16 -7.58
N VAL A 244 -2.30 -22.22 -7.41
CA VAL A 244 -0.86 -22.47 -7.39
C VAL A 244 -0.39 -22.54 -5.93
N VAL A 245 0.42 -23.55 -5.65
CA VAL A 245 1.15 -23.67 -4.38
C VAL A 245 2.63 -23.39 -4.64
N CYS A 246 3.34 -22.91 -3.62
CA CYS A 246 4.77 -22.70 -3.67
C CYS A 246 5.45 -23.68 -2.73
N GLU A 247 6.39 -24.46 -3.26
CA GLU A 247 7.39 -25.14 -2.44
C GLU A 247 8.50 -24.16 -2.11
N VAL A 248 8.83 -24.05 -0.84
CA VAL A 248 9.82 -23.12 -0.31
C VAL A 248 10.92 -23.93 0.36
N ASP A 249 12.03 -24.13 -0.35
CA ASP A 249 13.22 -24.79 0.19
C ASP A 249 13.98 -23.80 1.06
N LEU A 250 13.93 -23.98 2.37
CA LEU A 250 14.48 -23.09 3.37
C LEU A 250 15.86 -23.55 3.83
N LEU A 251 16.76 -22.58 4.00
CA LEU A 251 17.99 -22.68 4.78
C LEU A 251 18.08 -21.44 5.66
N MET A 252 18.11 -21.62 6.97
CA MET A 252 18.26 -20.53 7.95
C MET A 252 19.37 -20.84 8.93
N HIS A 253 20.25 -19.88 9.19
CA HIS A 253 21.28 -19.97 10.22
C HIS A 253 21.04 -18.95 11.30
N ARG A 254 21.20 -19.35 12.56
CA ARG A 254 21.22 -18.46 13.72
C ARG A 254 22.65 -18.31 14.25
N VAL A 255 23.06 -17.06 14.44
CA VAL A 255 24.28 -16.67 15.15
C VAL A 255 23.87 -15.69 16.24
N GLN A 256 23.90 -16.13 17.51
CA GLN A 256 23.38 -15.34 18.63
C GLN A 256 21.92 -14.92 18.39
N GLY A 257 21.55 -13.66 18.64
CA GLY A 257 20.24 -13.10 18.30
C GLY A 257 20.03 -12.74 16.81
N LEU A 258 21.04 -12.95 15.94
CA LEU A 258 20.89 -12.75 14.50
C LEU A 258 20.50 -14.06 13.83
N ASN A 259 19.67 -13.97 12.79
CA ASN A 259 19.53 -15.07 11.85
C ASN A 259 19.56 -14.55 10.41
N GLY A 260 20.00 -15.40 9.49
CA GLY A 260 19.95 -15.17 8.06
C GLY A 260 19.38 -16.39 7.37
N GLY A 261 18.84 -16.23 6.18
CA GLY A 261 18.38 -17.38 5.42
C GLY A 261 18.27 -17.14 3.93
N ARG A 262 18.12 -18.24 3.21
CA ARG A 262 17.72 -18.28 1.81
C ARG A 262 16.51 -19.19 1.64
N ALA A 263 15.70 -18.84 0.66
CA ALA A 263 14.62 -19.65 0.16
C ALA A 263 14.77 -19.86 -1.34
N ARG A 264 14.53 -21.08 -1.82
CA ARG A 264 14.19 -21.31 -3.23
C ARG A 264 12.69 -21.54 -3.31
N ILE A 265 12.00 -20.68 -4.06
CA ILE A 265 10.55 -20.68 -4.17
C ILE A 265 10.17 -21.25 -5.53
N THR A 266 9.54 -22.42 -5.54
CA THR A 266 9.10 -23.13 -6.75
C THR A 266 7.58 -23.14 -6.81
N ALA A 267 7.00 -22.39 -7.75
CA ALA A 267 5.57 -22.42 -8.00
C ALA A 267 5.16 -23.73 -8.67
N LYS A 268 4.08 -24.35 -8.19
CA LYS A 268 3.54 -25.61 -8.72
C LYS A 268 2.03 -25.54 -8.92
N ARG A 269 1.56 -26.16 -10.00
CA ARG A 269 0.13 -26.42 -10.28
C ARG A 269 -0.04 -27.88 -10.63
N ASP A 270 -0.93 -28.56 -9.92
CA ASP A 270 -1.19 -29.99 -10.11
C ASP A 270 0.11 -30.82 -10.11
N GLY A 271 1.03 -30.47 -9.20
CA GLY A 271 2.37 -31.08 -9.07
C GLY A 271 3.42 -30.63 -10.10
N LYS A 272 3.05 -29.89 -11.14
CA LYS A 272 3.97 -29.41 -12.20
C LYS A 272 4.57 -28.06 -11.85
N THR A 273 5.89 -27.94 -11.99
CA THR A 273 6.62 -26.68 -11.81
C THR A 273 6.22 -25.65 -12.87
N LEU A 274 5.96 -24.42 -12.42
CA LEU A 274 5.65 -23.27 -13.25
C LEU A 274 6.86 -22.34 -13.31
N GLY A 275 7.50 -22.25 -14.46
CA GLY A 275 8.65 -21.37 -14.69
C GLY A 275 9.88 -21.72 -13.86
N ASN A 276 10.80 -20.77 -13.76
CA ASN A 276 12.03 -20.94 -12.98
C ASN A 276 11.78 -20.61 -11.50
N PRO A 277 12.41 -21.35 -10.56
CA PRO A 277 12.35 -21.01 -9.15
C PRO A 277 12.88 -19.60 -8.88
N THR A 278 12.22 -18.89 -7.98
CA THR A 278 12.68 -17.58 -7.50
C THR A 278 13.53 -17.77 -6.26
N MET A 279 14.74 -17.22 -6.26
CA MET A 279 15.57 -17.21 -5.06
C MET A 279 15.17 -16.03 -4.17
N ALA A 280 15.13 -16.23 -2.87
CA ALA A 280 14.98 -15.16 -1.90
C ALA A 280 16.03 -15.28 -0.82
N TYR A 281 16.52 -14.16 -0.31
CA TYR A 281 17.43 -14.19 0.83
C TYR A 281 17.21 -12.97 1.70
N GLY A 282 17.54 -13.09 2.97
CA GLY A 282 17.53 -11.92 3.79
C GLY A 282 17.82 -12.17 5.24
N ARG A 283 17.44 -11.16 6.00
CA ARG A 283 17.86 -10.96 7.38
C ARG A 283 16.71 -11.23 8.32
N GLY A 284 17.07 -11.70 9.48
CA GLY A 284 16.16 -11.76 10.60
C GLY A 284 16.80 -11.66 11.95
N SER A 285 16.01 -12.04 12.94
CA SER A 285 16.34 -12.01 14.36
C SER A 285 15.78 -13.24 15.06
N ALA A 286 16.51 -13.71 16.06
CA ALA A 286 16.05 -14.71 17.00
C ALA A 286 15.80 -14.05 18.36
N GLY A 287 14.65 -14.34 18.97
CA GLY A 287 14.34 -14.00 20.36
C GLY A 287 14.23 -15.27 21.19
N ARG A 288 14.68 -15.23 22.45
CA ARG A 288 14.47 -16.32 23.40
C ARG A 288 13.01 -16.36 23.87
N GLY A 289 12.55 -17.57 24.20
CA GLY A 289 11.16 -17.87 24.52
C GLY A 289 10.27 -17.93 23.29
N GLY A 290 9.08 -18.49 23.47
CA GLY A 290 8.00 -18.40 22.47
C GLY A 290 7.95 -19.54 21.45
N GLY A 291 8.97 -20.39 21.38
CA GLY A 291 8.98 -21.57 20.53
C GLY A 291 7.95 -22.62 20.92
N LYS A 292 7.52 -22.64 22.18
CA LYS A 292 6.41 -23.48 22.68
C LYS A 292 5.02 -22.83 22.57
N LEU A 293 4.93 -21.56 22.16
CA LEU A 293 3.63 -20.89 22.06
C LEU A 293 2.79 -21.53 20.97
N ASP A 294 1.48 -21.51 21.18
CA ASP A 294 0.53 -21.70 20.10
C ASP A 294 0.65 -20.48 19.17
N PRO A 295 1.17 -20.64 17.94
CA PRO A 295 1.30 -19.52 17.01
C PRO A 295 -0.05 -18.93 16.63
N SER A 296 -1.15 -19.67 16.83
CA SER A 296 -2.50 -19.19 16.57
C SER A 296 -3.07 -18.31 17.70
N ALA A 297 -2.36 -18.12 18.83
CA ALA A 297 -2.84 -17.37 19.99
C ALA A 297 -1.99 -16.10 20.28
N PRO A 298 -2.63 -14.94 20.55
CA PRO A 298 -4.04 -14.65 20.37
C PRO A 298 -4.37 -14.57 18.88
N LYS A 299 -5.44 -15.25 18.43
CA LYS A 299 -5.80 -15.32 17.01
C LYS A 299 -6.14 -13.91 16.51
N PRO A 300 -5.30 -13.28 15.68
CA PRO A 300 -5.68 -12.02 15.07
C PRO A 300 -6.93 -12.30 14.24
N LEU A 301 -7.94 -11.45 14.35
CA LEU A 301 -9.28 -11.72 13.80
C LEU A 301 -9.22 -12.09 12.30
N TRP A 302 -8.32 -11.45 11.56
CA TRP A 302 -8.14 -11.67 10.12
C TRP A 302 -6.71 -12.07 9.73
N GLY A 303 -5.77 -12.12 10.68
CA GLY A 303 -4.34 -12.26 10.37
C GLY A 303 -3.97 -13.54 9.62
N TYR A 304 -4.81 -14.57 9.70
CA TYR A 304 -4.60 -15.88 9.05
C TYR A 304 -5.49 -16.16 7.85
N GLU A 305 -6.42 -15.26 7.52
CA GLU A 305 -7.33 -15.46 6.40
C GLU A 305 -6.67 -14.97 5.11
N VAL A 306 -6.51 -15.89 4.15
CA VAL A 306 -6.08 -15.57 2.79
C VAL A 306 -7.31 -15.63 1.92
N ASP A 307 -7.76 -14.47 1.45
CA ASP A 307 -8.79 -14.41 0.43
C ASP A 307 -8.25 -15.11 -0.84
N ASN A 308 -8.95 -16.16 -1.27
CA ASN A 308 -8.62 -17.00 -2.42
C ASN A 308 -9.48 -16.68 -3.66
N ASP A 309 -10.39 -15.70 -3.59
CA ASP A 309 -11.23 -15.29 -4.71
C ASP A 309 -10.38 -14.63 -5.79
N PRO A 310 -10.63 -14.85 -7.09
CA PRO A 310 -9.81 -14.28 -8.15
C PRO A 310 -9.77 -12.75 -8.06
N TRP A 311 -8.66 -12.13 -8.48
CA TRP A 311 -8.57 -10.66 -8.51
C TRP A 311 -9.48 -10.04 -9.57
N TRP A 312 -9.80 -10.80 -10.60
CA TRP A 312 -10.74 -10.43 -11.65
C TRP A 312 -11.50 -11.65 -12.15
N VAL A 313 -12.70 -11.45 -12.67
CA VAL A 313 -13.48 -12.47 -13.37
C VAL A 313 -13.68 -12.08 -14.84
N PRO A 314 -13.82 -13.04 -15.77
CA PRO A 314 -14.16 -12.69 -17.14
C PRO A 314 -15.48 -11.93 -17.22
N VAL A 315 -15.53 -10.88 -18.04
CA VAL A 315 -16.77 -10.17 -18.34
C VAL A 315 -17.67 -11.09 -19.18
N GLU A 316 -18.91 -11.30 -18.73
CA GLU A 316 -19.88 -12.14 -19.42
C GLU A 316 -20.11 -11.64 -20.86
N GLY A 317 -20.07 -12.57 -21.82
CA GLY A 317 -20.28 -12.27 -23.24
C GLY A 317 -19.17 -11.44 -23.90
N PHE A 318 -18.04 -11.22 -23.23
CA PHE A 318 -16.94 -10.42 -23.76
C PHE A 318 -16.40 -10.97 -25.09
N LYS A 319 -16.20 -10.04 -26.04
CA LYS A 319 -15.50 -10.27 -27.29
C LYS A 319 -14.27 -9.38 -27.34
N ARG A 320 -13.12 -9.99 -27.65
CA ARG A 320 -11.86 -9.25 -27.81
C ARG A 320 -12.01 -8.22 -28.94
N PRO A 321 -11.50 -6.99 -28.78
CA PRO A 321 -11.44 -6.03 -29.89
C PRO A 321 -10.70 -6.59 -31.10
N GLU A 322 -11.29 -6.34 -32.27
CA GLU A 322 -10.61 -6.56 -33.53
C GLU A 322 -9.44 -5.59 -33.68
N SER A 323 -8.48 -5.93 -34.54
CA SER A 323 -7.37 -5.04 -34.87
C SER A 323 -7.91 -3.74 -35.47
N GLY A 324 -7.48 -2.59 -34.95
CA GLY A 324 -7.99 -1.29 -35.36
C GLY A 324 -9.46 -1.01 -34.98
N GLU A 325 -10.08 -1.83 -34.13
CA GLU A 325 -11.40 -1.51 -33.59
C GLU A 325 -11.30 -0.41 -32.52
N HIS A 326 -11.97 0.71 -32.79
CA HIS A 326 -12.06 1.85 -31.89
C HIS A 326 -13.44 2.51 -31.95
N PRO A 327 -13.89 3.16 -30.86
CA PRO A 327 -13.28 3.18 -29.53
C PRO A 327 -13.35 1.81 -28.83
N ARG A 328 -12.45 1.56 -27.88
CA ARG A 328 -12.40 0.29 -27.13
C ARG A 328 -12.10 0.42 -25.64
N LEU A 329 -11.70 1.59 -25.15
CA LEU A 329 -11.27 1.75 -23.75
C LEU A 329 -12.45 1.83 -22.76
N TRP A 330 -13.38 2.77 -22.92
CA TRP A 330 -14.47 2.93 -21.94
C TRP A 330 -15.81 2.44 -22.45
N PHE A 331 -15.90 2.23 -23.75
CA PHE A 331 -17.05 1.74 -24.47
C PHE A 331 -16.55 1.25 -25.84
N ARG A 332 -17.37 0.46 -26.53
CA ARG A 332 -17.07 -0.10 -27.85
C ARG A 332 -17.75 0.68 -28.95
N LYS A 333 -17.30 0.45 -30.19
CA LYS A 333 -17.99 0.95 -31.38
C LYS A 333 -19.49 0.58 -31.40
N ALA A 334 -19.83 -0.60 -30.90
CA ALA A 334 -21.21 -1.08 -30.77
C ALA A 334 -22.06 -0.28 -29.77
N ASP A 335 -21.45 0.42 -28.81
CA ASP A 335 -22.16 1.20 -27.79
C ASP A 335 -22.49 2.63 -28.24
N ILE A 336 -21.86 3.10 -29.33
CA ILE A 336 -22.03 4.48 -29.84
C ILE A 336 -23.51 4.85 -30.06
N PRO A 337 -24.37 4.01 -30.68
CA PRO A 337 -25.78 4.34 -30.82
C PRO A 337 -26.49 4.60 -29.48
N ALA A 338 -26.17 3.82 -28.44
CA ALA A 338 -26.73 4.01 -27.10
C ALA A 338 -26.21 5.31 -26.44
N LEU A 339 -24.93 5.64 -26.64
CA LEU A 339 -24.35 6.90 -26.16
C LEU A 339 -24.98 8.12 -26.85
N ARG A 340 -25.23 8.05 -28.17
CA ARG A 340 -25.94 9.09 -28.92
C ARG A 340 -27.38 9.25 -28.46
N LYS A 341 -28.07 8.15 -28.18
CA LYS A 341 -29.41 8.19 -27.56
C LYS A 341 -29.35 8.84 -26.17
N LYS A 342 -28.37 8.49 -25.34
CA LYS A 342 -28.13 9.09 -24.01
C LYS A 342 -27.89 10.60 -24.13
N ALA A 343 -27.18 11.06 -25.16
CA ALA A 343 -26.92 12.48 -25.41
C ALA A 343 -28.21 13.30 -25.62
N GLY A 344 -29.30 12.66 -26.08
CA GLY A 344 -30.61 13.29 -26.23
C GLY A 344 -31.42 13.41 -24.93
N THR A 345 -31.03 12.74 -23.85
CA THR A 345 -31.70 12.86 -22.54
C THR A 345 -31.32 14.17 -21.85
N GLU A 346 -32.16 14.67 -20.94
CA GLU A 346 -31.86 15.92 -20.21
C GLU A 346 -30.57 15.83 -19.40
N THR A 347 -30.33 14.70 -18.71
CA THR A 347 -29.07 14.44 -18.03
C THR A 347 -27.88 14.41 -18.99
N GLY A 348 -28.02 13.72 -20.13
CA GLY A 348 -26.98 13.67 -21.15
C GLY A 348 -26.62 15.04 -21.71
N LYS A 349 -27.63 15.86 -22.07
CA LYS A 349 -27.43 17.25 -22.52
C LYS A 349 -26.73 18.08 -21.47
N ALA A 350 -27.11 17.97 -20.20
CA ALA A 350 -26.49 18.73 -19.11
C ALA A 350 -25.01 18.37 -18.91
N ILE A 351 -24.66 17.07 -18.98
CA ILE A 351 -23.27 16.63 -18.89
C ILE A 351 -22.46 17.11 -20.12
N LEU A 352 -23.03 17.05 -21.33
CA LEU A 352 -22.35 17.55 -22.54
C LEU A 352 -22.18 19.07 -22.53
N ALA A 353 -23.17 19.82 -22.05
CA ALA A 353 -23.04 21.25 -21.84
C ALA A 353 -21.91 21.56 -20.83
N ARG A 354 -21.79 20.76 -19.78
CA ARG A 354 -20.67 20.88 -18.85
C ARG A 354 -19.33 20.57 -19.50
N LEU A 355 -19.22 19.51 -20.30
CA LEU A 355 -18.02 19.17 -21.07
C LEU A 355 -17.58 20.33 -21.96
N ARG A 356 -18.52 20.94 -22.70
CA ARG A 356 -18.29 22.10 -23.56
C ARG A 356 -17.67 23.29 -22.81
N VAL A 357 -18.22 23.63 -21.65
CA VAL A 357 -17.65 24.68 -20.78
C VAL A 357 -16.24 24.33 -20.31
N LEU A 358 -15.95 23.06 -20.03
CA LEU A 358 -14.60 22.62 -19.61
C LEU A 358 -13.57 22.73 -20.75
N LEU A 359 -14.01 22.63 -22.00
CA LEU A 359 -13.16 22.61 -23.19
C LEU A 359 -12.69 23.99 -23.67
N ASN A 360 -13.50 25.03 -23.56
CA ASN A 360 -13.09 26.38 -23.96
C ASN A 360 -13.65 27.51 -23.10
N GLY A 361 -14.35 27.18 -22.02
CA GLY A 361 -14.99 28.16 -21.13
C GLY A 361 -16.40 28.55 -21.57
N SER A 362 -16.88 28.07 -22.72
CA SER A 362 -18.18 28.41 -23.30
C SER A 362 -18.87 27.20 -23.95
N ASP A 363 -18.85 27.11 -25.27
CA ASP A 363 -19.66 26.22 -26.12
C ASP A 363 -18.92 24.96 -26.60
N GLY A 364 -17.62 24.85 -26.34
CA GLY A 364 -16.77 23.75 -26.81
C GLY A 364 -16.57 23.69 -28.32
N GLU A 365 -16.81 24.79 -29.06
CA GLU A 365 -16.69 24.85 -30.52
C GLU A 365 -15.29 25.28 -31.03
N SER A 366 -14.39 25.62 -30.11
CA SER A 366 -13.02 26.08 -30.41
C SER A 366 -12.04 25.56 -29.37
N LEU A 367 -10.73 25.63 -29.66
CA LEU A 367 -9.68 25.37 -28.67
C LEU A 367 -9.70 26.42 -27.52
N PRO A 368 -9.14 26.09 -26.34
CA PRO A 368 -8.83 27.07 -25.31
C PRO A 368 -8.03 28.26 -25.85
N SER A 369 -8.40 29.47 -25.42
CA SER A 369 -7.61 30.68 -25.66
C SER A 369 -6.62 30.99 -24.53
N VAL A 370 -6.75 30.29 -23.39
CA VAL A 370 -5.94 30.51 -22.19
C VAL A 370 -5.04 29.30 -21.94
N PHE A 371 -3.74 29.57 -21.76
CA PHE A 371 -2.70 28.57 -21.55
C PHE A 371 -1.94 28.84 -20.26
N ASN A 372 -1.51 27.77 -19.60
CA ASN A 372 -0.63 27.89 -18.44
C ASN A 372 0.80 28.19 -18.89
N THR A 373 1.35 29.30 -18.41
CA THR A 373 2.74 29.71 -18.68
C THR A 373 3.69 29.36 -17.54
N THR A 374 3.19 28.78 -16.44
CA THR A 374 4.03 28.30 -15.34
C THR A 374 4.91 27.15 -15.82
N PRO A 375 6.24 27.22 -15.64
CA PRO A 375 7.15 26.14 -16.02
C PRO A 375 6.86 24.82 -15.31
N ALA A 376 7.26 23.70 -15.91
CA ALA A 376 7.11 22.39 -15.29
C ALA A 376 7.80 22.32 -13.91
N ASP A 377 7.13 21.70 -12.93
CA ASP A 377 7.63 21.56 -11.56
C ASP A 377 7.05 20.29 -10.90
N ASN A 378 7.69 19.81 -9.84
CA ASN A 378 7.16 18.71 -9.03
C ASN A 378 5.93 19.15 -8.19
N HIS A 379 5.90 20.41 -7.78
CA HIS A 379 4.82 21.02 -7.01
C HIS A 379 3.97 21.93 -7.91
N ASP A 380 2.67 21.98 -7.62
CA ASP A 380 1.78 22.86 -8.37
C ASP A 380 2.06 24.31 -7.96
N LYS A 381 2.56 25.09 -8.93
CA LYS A 381 2.84 26.52 -8.80
C LYS A 381 1.92 27.36 -9.70
N SER A 382 0.93 26.71 -10.30
CA SER A 382 0.03 27.33 -11.25
C SER A 382 -0.98 28.21 -10.51
N PRO A 383 -1.42 29.33 -11.10
CA PRO A 383 -2.51 30.09 -10.53
C PRO A 383 -3.84 29.30 -10.61
N LYS A 384 -4.81 29.69 -9.80
CA LYS A 384 -6.15 29.10 -9.89
C LYS A 384 -6.85 29.56 -11.17
N PHE A 385 -7.01 28.64 -12.11
CA PHE A 385 -7.69 28.88 -13.38
C PHE A 385 -9.20 28.60 -13.33
N LYS A 386 -9.97 29.33 -14.15
CA LYS A 386 -11.37 29.00 -14.44
C LYS A 386 -11.46 27.79 -15.40
N PRO A 387 -12.64 27.16 -15.58
CA PRO A 387 -12.89 26.25 -16.69
C PRO A 387 -12.52 26.85 -18.05
N GLY A 388 -12.08 26.02 -19.01
CA GLY A 388 -11.70 26.46 -20.36
C GLY A 388 -10.22 26.79 -20.58
N VAL A 389 -9.37 26.60 -19.56
CA VAL A 389 -7.90 26.67 -19.71
C VAL A 389 -7.37 25.36 -20.25
N PHE A 390 -6.38 25.41 -21.15
CA PHE A 390 -5.77 24.22 -21.73
C PHE A 390 -5.34 23.18 -20.68
N THR A 391 -5.60 21.93 -21.00
CA THR A 391 -5.27 20.73 -20.23
C THR A 391 -4.87 19.63 -21.20
N THR A 392 -4.02 18.71 -20.74
CA THR A 392 -3.63 17.49 -21.47
C THR A 392 -4.83 16.61 -21.86
N TRP A 393 -5.99 16.84 -21.23
CA TRP A 393 -7.22 16.08 -21.43
C TRP A 393 -8.19 16.67 -22.48
N HIS A 394 -7.85 17.78 -23.13
CA HIS A 394 -8.71 18.35 -24.19
C HIS A 394 -8.90 17.40 -25.36
N GLY A 395 -7.83 16.69 -25.77
CA GLY A 395 -7.91 15.68 -26.83
C GLY A 395 -9.01 14.64 -26.56
N ALA A 396 -9.06 14.08 -25.35
CA ALA A 396 -10.09 13.14 -24.95
C ALA A 396 -11.50 13.77 -24.90
N GLY A 397 -11.62 15.02 -24.44
CA GLY A 397 -12.91 15.70 -24.37
C GLY A 397 -13.51 16.02 -25.75
N TYR A 398 -12.71 16.56 -26.68
CA TYR A 398 -13.16 16.78 -28.06
C TYR A 398 -13.37 15.46 -28.81
N GLY A 399 -12.50 14.46 -28.60
CA GLY A 399 -12.69 13.14 -29.18
C GLY A 399 -14.01 12.51 -28.75
N PHE A 400 -14.41 12.68 -27.48
CA PHE A 400 -15.71 12.23 -27.04
C PHE A 400 -16.87 12.98 -27.70
N LEU A 401 -16.76 14.31 -27.89
CA LEU A 401 -17.76 15.06 -28.67
C LEU A 401 -17.88 14.51 -30.09
N HIS A 402 -16.77 14.18 -30.75
CA HIS A 402 -16.79 13.52 -32.06
C HIS A 402 -17.59 12.22 -32.03
N VAL A 403 -17.39 11.36 -31.02
CA VAL A 403 -18.14 10.10 -30.89
C VAL A 403 -19.65 10.36 -30.80
N VAL A 404 -20.08 11.26 -29.91
CA VAL A 404 -21.51 11.47 -29.64
C VAL A 404 -22.23 12.36 -30.66
N THR A 405 -21.52 13.20 -31.43
CA THR A 405 -22.15 14.01 -32.48
C THR A 405 -21.92 13.46 -33.89
N GLY A 406 -20.82 12.74 -34.11
CA GLY A 406 -20.35 12.32 -35.43
C GLY A 406 -19.65 13.42 -36.23
N GLU A 407 -19.51 14.62 -35.67
CA GLU A 407 -18.93 15.76 -36.40
C GLU A 407 -17.40 15.67 -36.44
N LYS A 408 -16.83 15.73 -37.64
CA LYS A 408 -15.38 15.64 -37.87
C LYS A 408 -14.60 16.78 -37.19
N LYS A 409 -15.19 17.98 -37.09
CA LYS A 409 -14.55 19.16 -36.49
C LYS A 409 -14.00 18.90 -35.09
N TYR A 410 -14.69 18.09 -34.28
CA TYR A 410 -14.22 17.78 -32.93
C TYR A 410 -13.03 16.80 -32.94
N ALA A 411 -12.97 15.88 -33.90
CA ALA A 411 -11.77 15.07 -34.08
C ALA A 411 -10.57 15.93 -34.51
N ASP A 412 -10.80 16.96 -35.34
CA ASP A 412 -9.76 17.90 -35.74
C ASP A 412 -9.26 18.75 -34.55
N LEU A 413 -10.18 19.28 -33.72
CA LEU A 413 -9.82 19.95 -32.47
C LEU A 413 -9.07 19.02 -31.49
N ALA A 414 -9.47 17.75 -31.40
CA ALA A 414 -8.76 16.76 -30.60
C ALA A 414 -7.33 16.54 -31.09
N ARG A 415 -7.14 16.46 -32.42
CA ARG A 415 -5.83 16.33 -33.06
C ARG A 415 -4.94 17.51 -32.72
N GLU A 416 -5.47 18.73 -32.85
CA GLU A 416 -4.74 19.97 -32.53
C GLU A 416 -4.36 20.03 -31.04
N ALA A 417 -5.28 19.64 -30.14
CA ALA A 417 -5.00 19.59 -28.70
C ALA A 417 -3.89 18.58 -28.34
N VAL A 418 -3.85 17.42 -29.00
CA VAL A 418 -2.75 16.45 -28.84
C VAL A 418 -1.44 17.01 -29.41
N GLY A 419 -1.50 17.69 -30.56
CA GLY A 419 -0.36 18.42 -31.13
C GLY A 419 0.23 19.42 -30.14
N LEU A 420 -0.60 20.23 -29.49
CA LEU A 420 -0.17 21.18 -28.46
C LEU A 420 0.52 20.50 -27.26
N CYS A 421 0.09 19.30 -26.87
CA CYS A 421 0.78 18.52 -25.84
C CYS A 421 2.20 18.15 -26.30
N PHE A 422 2.34 17.65 -27.54
CA PHE A 422 3.63 17.30 -28.12
C PHE A 422 4.55 18.52 -28.31
N ASP A 423 3.98 19.68 -28.61
CA ASP A 423 4.68 20.96 -28.70
C ASP A 423 5.05 21.55 -27.32
N GLY A 424 4.78 20.82 -26.24
CA GLY A 424 5.19 21.19 -24.88
C GLY A 424 4.28 22.20 -24.19
N LYS A 425 3.03 22.39 -24.64
CA LYS A 425 2.06 23.19 -23.89
C LYS A 425 1.70 22.50 -22.57
N MET A 426 1.79 23.25 -21.48
CA MET A 426 1.51 22.73 -20.14
C MET A 426 0.03 22.67 -19.86
N ASP A 427 -0.34 21.65 -19.09
CA ASP A 427 -1.64 21.58 -18.45
C ASP A 427 -1.85 22.79 -17.53
N ARG A 428 -3.11 23.11 -17.24
CA ARG A 428 -3.50 24.08 -16.20
C ARG A 428 -2.80 23.86 -14.86
N ASP A 429 -2.38 22.63 -14.58
CA ASP A 429 -1.51 22.24 -13.47
C ASP A 429 -0.13 21.89 -14.04
N ASN A 430 0.86 22.76 -13.81
CA ASN A 430 2.21 22.67 -14.37
C ASN A 430 2.98 21.39 -14.01
N ARG A 431 2.44 20.53 -13.14
CA ARG A 431 3.00 19.18 -12.91
C ARG A 431 2.65 18.23 -14.04
N TYR A 432 1.62 18.51 -14.83
CA TYR A 432 1.16 17.67 -15.93
C TYR A 432 1.55 18.27 -17.27
N GLY A 433 2.41 17.59 -18.01
CA GLY A 433 2.84 18.02 -19.33
C GLY A 433 3.51 16.87 -20.06
N TRP A 434 3.18 16.67 -21.33
CA TRP A 434 3.74 15.55 -22.12
C TRP A 434 5.25 15.66 -22.28
N ALA A 435 5.74 16.85 -22.66
CA ALA A 435 7.16 17.05 -22.95
C ALA A 435 8.05 17.01 -21.69
N MET A 436 7.54 17.49 -20.55
CA MET A 436 8.28 17.58 -19.29
C MET A 436 7.32 17.39 -18.11
N PRO A 437 6.96 16.15 -17.74
CA PRO A 437 6.15 15.88 -16.57
C PRO A 437 6.85 16.34 -15.28
N GLY A 438 6.08 16.72 -14.26
CA GLY A 438 6.65 17.14 -12.98
C GLY A 438 7.46 16.05 -12.28
N THR A 439 6.94 14.81 -12.32
CA THR A 439 7.55 13.58 -11.79
C THR A 439 6.96 12.34 -12.49
N ALA A 440 7.55 11.16 -12.26
CA ALA A 440 7.01 9.87 -12.74
C ALA A 440 5.52 9.65 -12.37
N LEU A 441 5.09 10.16 -11.21
CA LEU A 441 3.70 10.11 -10.72
C LEU A 441 2.70 10.70 -11.73
N ARG A 442 3.13 11.64 -12.56
CA ARG A 442 2.26 12.39 -13.49
C ARG A 442 2.12 11.67 -14.83
N CYS A 443 3.11 10.86 -15.21
CA CYS A 443 3.21 10.26 -16.53
C CYS A 443 2.00 9.37 -16.86
N GLY A 444 1.58 8.50 -15.94
CA GLY A 444 0.47 7.57 -16.22
C GLY A 444 -0.83 8.30 -16.57
N SER A 445 -1.16 9.38 -15.87
CA SER A 445 -2.32 10.22 -16.20
C SER A 445 -2.20 10.92 -17.55
N ILE A 446 -1.02 11.45 -17.90
CA ILE A 446 -0.81 12.18 -19.16
C ILE A 446 -0.88 11.19 -20.34
N ILE A 447 -0.26 10.02 -20.19
CA ILE A 447 -0.29 8.94 -21.18
C ILE A 447 -1.73 8.47 -21.40
N THR A 448 -2.51 8.30 -20.32
CA THR A 448 -3.94 7.99 -20.40
C THR A 448 -4.72 9.02 -21.21
N ALA A 449 -4.44 10.31 -21.00
CA ALA A 449 -5.11 11.40 -21.71
C ALA A 449 -4.91 11.33 -23.22
N ILE A 450 -3.68 11.06 -23.66
CA ILE A 450 -3.36 10.88 -25.09
C ILE A 450 -3.97 9.58 -25.63
N GLY A 451 -3.92 8.49 -24.86
CA GLY A 451 -4.53 7.21 -25.23
C GLY A 451 -6.04 7.30 -25.48
N LEU A 452 -6.78 8.05 -24.64
CA LEU A 452 -8.22 8.24 -24.85
C LEU A 452 -8.53 9.17 -26.03
N ALA A 453 -7.71 10.20 -26.27
CA ALA A 453 -7.86 11.03 -27.46
C ALA A 453 -7.69 10.19 -28.74
N TYR A 454 -6.65 9.34 -28.76
CA TYR A 454 -6.38 8.39 -29.82
C TYR A 454 -7.55 7.42 -30.02
N ASP A 455 -8.02 6.79 -28.95
CA ASP A 455 -9.10 5.82 -28.98
C ASP A 455 -10.40 6.41 -29.53
N PHE A 456 -10.77 7.63 -29.12
CA PHE A 456 -12.01 8.27 -29.56
C PHE A 456 -11.96 8.82 -30.98
N CYS A 457 -10.76 9.12 -31.50
CA CYS A 457 -10.59 9.76 -32.81
C CYS A 457 -9.95 8.86 -33.87
N TYR A 458 -9.69 7.60 -33.55
CA TYR A 458 -8.92 6.68 -34.39
C TYR A 458 -9.44 6.60 -35.84
N ASP A 459 -10.74 6.55 -36.07
CA ASP A 459 -11.27 6.45 -37.44
C ASP A 459 -11.25 7.80 -38.20
N ALA A 460 -11.16 8.92 -37.47
CA ALA A 460 -11.28 10.26 -38.02
C ALA A 460 -9.92 10.95 -38.26
N TRP A 461 -8.85 10.48 -37.63
CA TRP A 461 -7.52 11.04 -37.79
C TRP A 461 -6.77 10.47 -39.01
N PRO A 462 -5.94 11.29 -39.68
CA PRO A 462 -5.01 10.82 -40.71
C PRO A 462 -4.10 9.69 -40.20
N GLU A 463 -3.80 8.71 -41.05
CA GLU A 463 -3.01 7.52 -40.70
C GLU A 463 -1.62 7.88 -40.15
N ASP A 464 -0.93 8.82 -40.78
CA ASP A 464 0.38 9.30 -40.36
C ASP A 464 0.36 9.89 -38.94
N PHE A 465 -0.68 10.69 -38.63
CA PHE A 465 -0.86 11.25 -37.30
C PHE A 465 -1.19 10.16 -36.26
N ARG A 466 -2.07 9.20 -36.60
CA ARG A 466 -2.37 8.06 -35.71
C ARG A 466 -1.12 7.26 -35.38
N ARG A 467 -0.33 6.93 -36.40
CA ARG A 467 0.94 6.22 -36.23
C ARG A 467 1.91 7.02 -35.35
N LYS A 468 2.01 8.34 -35.55
CA LYS A 468 2.81 9.22 -34.68
C LYS A 468 2.38 9.11 -33.22
N VAL A 469 1.07 9.22 -32.94
CA VAL A 469 0.54 9.16 -31.57
C VAL A 469 0.80 7.78 -30.94
N ALA A 470 0.55 6.70 -31.67
CA ALA A 470 0.80 5.34 -31.17
C ALA A 470 2.28 5.11 -30.83
N LEU A 471 3.19 5.60 -31.68
CA LEU A 471 4.63 5.50 -31.43
C LEU A 471 5.11 6.40 -30.29
N GLU A 472 4.52 7.58 -30.09
CA GLU A 472 4.79 8.44 -28.93
C GLU A 472 4.35 7.78 -27.61
N ILE A 473 3.25 7.02 -27.61
CA ILE A 473 2.81 6.23 -26.45
C ILE A 473 3.75 5.03 -26.23
N GLN A 474 4.00 4.23 -27.27
CA GLN A 474 4.83 3.02 -27.17
C GLN A 474 6.27 3.34 -26.75
N ASN A 475 6.85 4.39 -27.31
CA ASN A 475 8.23 4.79 -27.05
C ASN A 475 8.30 5.93 -26.02
N PHE A 476 7.32 6.00 -25.11
CA PHE A 476 7.30 7.03 -24.08
C PHE A 476 8.59 6.95 -23.26
N ASP A 477 9.37 8.03 -23.31
CA ASP A 477 10.65 8.19 -22.63
C ASP A 477 10.93 9.70 -22.47
N LYS A 478 10.65 10.24 -21.29
CA LYS A 478 10.67 11.68 -21.03
C LYS A 478 11.52 12.02 -19.80
N GLU A 479 12.19 13.16 -19.85
CA GLU A 479 12.77 13.78 -18.66
C GLU A 479 11.64 14.30 -17.76
N VAL A 480 11.89 14.36 -16.45
CA VAL A 480 10.93 14.90 -15.49
C VAL A 480 11.52 16.09 -14.73
N ALA A 481 10.67 17.07 -14.37
CA ALA A 481 11.11 18.31 -13.72
C ALA A 481 11.77 18.07 -12.35
N SER A 482 11.45 16.98 -11.65
CA SER A 482 12.16 16.56 -10.42
C SER A 482 13.56 15.99 -10.65
N GLY A 483 13.99 15.86 -11.90
CA GLY A 483 15.23 15.22 -12.32
C GLY A 483 15.04 13.74 -12.65
N GLY A 484 15.86 13.25 -13.58
CA GLY A 484 15.82 11.88 -14.09
C GLY A 484 14.99 11.73 -15.35
N ARG A 485 14.90 10.48 -15.82
CA ARG A 485 14.23 10.10 -17.06
C ARG A 485 13.31 8.90 -16.79
N VAL A 486 12.11 8.91 -17.36
CA VAL A 486 11.03 7.95 -17.09
C VAL A 486 10.52 7.39 -18.40
N ASP A 487 10.53 6.06 -18.50
CA ASP A 487 9.98 5.28 -19.62
C ASP A 487 8.86 4.33 -19.16
N LEU A 488 8.24 3.60 -20.09
CA LEU A 488 7.19 2.62 -19.77
C LEU A 488 7.68 1.49 -18.86
N LYS A 489 8.94 1.05 -19.01
CA LYS A 489 9.52 -0.02 -18.18
C LYS A 489 9.69 0.45 -16.73
N HIS A 490 10.10 1.69 -16.51
CA HIS A 490 10.16 2.29 -15.19
C HIS A 490 8.77 2.36 -14.53
N LEU A 491 7.75 2.77 -15.28
CA LEU A 491 6.37 2.89 -14.77
C LEU A 491 5.75 1.53 -14.41
N ALA A 492 6.02 0.48 -15.19
CA ALA A 492 5.52 -0.87 -14.96
C ALA A 492 6.35 -1.67 -13.94
N GLY A 493 7.65 -1.42 -13.86
CA GLY A 493 8.62 -2.22 -13.11
C GLY A 493 8.93 -1.68 -11.72
N ARG A 494 10.23 -1.71 -11.37
CA ARG A 494 10.75 -1.28 -10.07
C ARG A 494 10.85 0.24 -9.96
N THR A 495 9.80 0.87 -9.45
CA THR A 495 9.70 2.34 -9.29
C THR A 495 10.41 2.86 -8.04
N GLY A 496 10.79 1.98 -7.10
CA GLY A 496 11.24 2.33 -5.75
C GLY A 496 10.09 2.68 -4.78
N TYR A 497 8.87 2.84 -5.27
CA TYR A 497 7.72 3.12 -4.42
C TYR A 497 7.04 1.81 -4.01
N PRO A 498 6.70 1.59 -2.71
CA PRO A 498 5.92 0.42 -2.34
C PRO A 498 4.51 0.50 -2.96
N PRO A 499 3.79 -0.62 -3.13
CA PRO A 499 2.41 -0.61 -3.64
C PRO A 499 1.44 0.27 -2.84
N SER A 500 1.80 0.53 -1.58
CA SER A 500 1.14 1.42 -0.64
C SER A 500 1.42 2.90 -0.84
N SER A 501 2.16 3.30 -1.87
CA SER A 501 2.43 4.71 -2.19
C SER A 501 1.52 5.22 -3.29
N ASN A 502 1.01 6.44 -3.15
CA ASN A 502 0.22 7.11 -4.20
C ASN A 502 0.89 7.18 -5.58
N HIS A 503 2.23 7.12 -5.65
CA HIS A 503 2.96 7.01 -6.92
C HIS A 503 2.57 5.75 -7.70
N TYR A 504 2.41 4.65 -6.98
CA TYR A 504 2.24 3.33 -7.57
C TYR A 504 0.94 3.23 -8.38
N GLY A 505 -0.18 3.73 -7.85
CA GLY A 505 -1.47 3.73 -8.56
C GLY A 505 -1.51 4.63 -9.79
N ALA A 506 -0.92 5.82 -9.68
CA ALA A 506 -0.91 6.77 -10.78
C ALA A 506 -0.05 6.29 -11.97
N HIS A 507 1.03 5.55 -11.73
CA HIS A 507 1.84 4.98 -12.81
C HIS A 507 1.03 4.03 -13.70
N MET A 508 0.08 3.28 -13.12
CA MET A 508 -0.71 2.29 -13.84
C MET A 508 -1.59 2.89 -14.94
N GLY A 509 -1.89 4.20 -14.90
CA GLY A 509 -2.63 4.87 -15.96
C GLY A 509 -2.04 4.62 -17.36
N ALA A 510 -0.72 4.49 -17.47
CA ALA A 510 -0.07 4.23 -18.75
C ALA A 510 -0.62 2.99 -19.47
N ALA A 511 -0.99 1.94 -18.74
CA ALA A 511 -1.58 0.72 -19.30
C ALA A 511 -2.91 0.97 -20.03
N THR A 512 -3.68 1.99 -19.64
CA THR A 512 -4.89 2.39 -20.35
C THR A 512 -4.58 2.77 -21.80
N ALA A 513 -3.50 3.52 -22.02
CA ALA A 513 -3.10 3.90 -23.39
C ALA A 513 -2.49 2.73 -24.16
N LEU A 514 -1.80 1.81 -23.47
CA LEU A 514 -1.27 0.60 -24.13
C LEU A 514 -2.40 -0.30 -24.65
N LEU A 515 -3.50 -0.44 -23.89
CA LEU A 515 -4.71 -1.11 -24.37
C LEU A 515 -5.31 -0.40 -25.60
N ALA A 516 -5.14 0.91 -25.70
CA ALA A 516 -5.63 1.68 -26.84
C ALA A 516 -4.87 1.39 -28.11
N ILE A 517 -3.56 1.10 -28.04
CA ILE A 517 -2.70 0.91 -29.23
C ILE A 517 -2.37 -0.55 -29.50
N LEU A 518 -2.85 -1.48 -28.67
CA LEU A 518 -2.53 -2.90 -28.76
C LEU A 518 -3.05 -3.51 -30.08
N GLY A 519 -2.11 -4.01 -30.88
CA GLY A 519 -2.40 -4.65 -32.16
C GLY A 519 -2.60 -3.67 -33.32
N ASP A 520 -2.41 -2.36 -33.11
CA ASP A 520 -2.62 -1.39 -34.18
C ASP A 520 -1.45 -1.31 -35.16
N PRO A 521 -1.70 -0.94 -36.42
CA PRO A 521 -0.66 -0.82 -37.44
C PRO A 521 0.51 0.07 -37.00
N GLY A 522 1.72 -0.47 -37.12
CA GLY A 522 2.97 0.23 -36.80
C GLY A 522 3.39 0.16 -35.33
N THR A 523 2.65 -0.56 -34.48
CA THR A 523 3.05 -0.85 -33.09
C THR A 523 3.72 -2.21 -32.95
N ASP A 524 4.49 -2.38 -31.89
CA ASP A 524 5.11 -3.65 -31.49
C ASP A 524 4.20 -4.35 -30.46
N THR A 525 3.43 -5.33 -30.94
CA THR A 525 2.43 -6.02 -30.12
C THR A 525 3.07 -6.83 -28.98
N ASP A 526 4.26 -7.38 -29.18
CA ASP A 526 4.93 -8.21 -28.19
C ASP A 526 5.43 -7.33 -27.04
N VAL A 527 6.08 -6.21 -27.36
CA VAL A 527 6.48 -5.21 -26.37
C VAL A 527 5.27 -4.71 -25.58
N LEU A 528 4.20 -4.32 -26.26
CA LEU A 528 2.98 -3.83 -25.59
C LEU A 528 2.35 -4.88 -24.67
N THR A 529 2.29 -6.14 -25.12
CA THR A 529 1.75 -7.25 -24.34
C THR A 529 2.59 -7.51 -23.09
N GLU A 530 3.91 -7.48 -23.23
CA GLU A 530 4.84 -7.63 -22.10
C GLU A 530 4.65 -6.50 -21.06
N ARG A 531 4.62 -5.23 -21.52
CA ARG A 531 4.41 -4.08 -20.64
C ARG A 531 3.05 -4.13 -19.93
N LEU A 532 1.99 -4.51 -20.64
CA LEU A 532 0.65 -4.68 -20.07
C LEU A 532 0.62 -5.76 -18.99
N ALA A 533 1.24 -6.91 -19.25
CA ALA A 533 1.33 -7.98 -18.26
C ALA A 533 1.99 -7.53 -16.95
N GLU A 534 3.03 -6.69 -17.03
CA GLU A 534 3.67 -6.13 -15.85
C GLU A 534 2.78 -5.13 -15.09
N PHE A 535 2.09 -4.22 -15.78
CA PHE A 535 1.14 -3.32 -15.15
C PHE A 535 0.00 -4.09 -14.46
N GLU A 536 -0.54 -5.11 -15.12
CA GLU A 536 -1.62 -5.92 -14.56
C GLU A 536 -1.17 -6.75 -13.36
N ALA A 537 0.08 -7.22 -13.33
CA ALA A 537 0.65 -7.91 -12.17
C ALA A 537 0.76 -7.00 -10.93
N ASN A 538 0.78 -5.67 -11.12
CA ASN A 538 0.84 -4.69 -10.03
C ASN A 538 -0.53 -4.35 -9.43
N LEU A 539 -1.63 -4.52 -10.19
CA LEU A 539 -2.99 -4.20 -9.71
C LEU A 539 -3.36 -4.93 -8.40
N PRO A 540 -3.22 -6.26 -8.29
CA PRO A 540 -3.40 -6.98 -7.03
C PRO A 540 -2.58 -6.41 -5.87
N ARG A 541 -1.35 -5.97 -6.12
CA ARG A 541 -0.43 -5.50 -5.08
C ARG A 541 -0.91 -4.18 -4.48
N ILE A 542 -1.36 -3.24 -5.30
CA ILE A 542 -1.94 -2.00 -4.78
C ILE A 542 -3.29 -2.25 -4.11
N LEU A 543 -4.11 -3.17 -4.65
CA LEU A 543 -5.43 -3.46 -4.11
C LEU A 543 -5.39 -4.22 -2.77
N ALA A 544 -4.29 -4.93 -2.45
CA ALA A 544 -4.15 -5.62 -1.16
C ALA A 544 -3.19 -4.95 -0.18
N HIS A 545 -2.29 -4.07 -0.63
CA HIS A 545 -1.31 -3.43 0.24
C HIS A 545 -1.45 -1.91 0.31
N GLY A 546 -1.98 -1.28 -0.74
CA GLY A 546 -2.23 0.15 -0.74
C GLY A 546 -3.63 0.46 -0.25
N PHE A 547 -4.63 -0.11 -0.92
CA PHE A 547 -6.00 -0.13 -0.44
C PHE A 547 -6.22 -1.37 0.42
N GLY A 548 -7.04 -1.22 1.46
CA GLY A 548 -7.62 -2.35 2.15
C GLY A 548 -8.98 -2.75 1.56
N ASP A 549 -9.58 -3.78 2.12
CA ASP A 549 -10.82 -4.39 1.64
C ASP A 549 -12.07 -3.52 1.89
N HIS A 550 -11.95 -2.46 2.69
CA HIS A 550 -12.97 -1.42 2.86
C HIS A 550 -12.44 -0.03 2.51
N GLY A 551 -11.44 0.00 1.61
CA GLY A 551 -11.03 1.19 0.91
C GLY A 551 -10.16 2.13 1.73
N TRP A 552 -9.73 1.79 2.94
CA TRP A 552 -8.71 2.60 3.58
C TRP A 552 -7.43 2.54 2.77
N TYR A 553 -6.71 3.65 2.67
CA TYR A 553 -5.44 3.71 1.98
C TYR A 553 -4.30 3.93 2.96
N SER A 554 -3.23 3.17 2.83
CA SER A 554 -2.05 3.18 3.71
C SER A 554 -1.46 4.57 4.03
N GLU A 555 -1.55 5.53 3.09
CA GLU A 555 -1.06 6.91 3.28
C GLU A 555 -2.17 7.91 3.67
N GLY A 556 -3.41 7.44 3.72
CA GLY A 556 -4.60 8.21 4.02
C GLY A 556 -5.41 8.63 2.79
N PRO A 557 -6.57 9.29 3.00
CA PRO A 557 -7.52 9.68 1.97
C PRO A 557 -6.93 10.50 0.82
N HIS A 558 -6.14 11.56 1.05
CA HIS A 558 -5.67 12.39 -0.07
C HIS A 558 -4.70 11.67 -1.02
N PRO A 559 -3.65 10.98 -0.53
CA PRO A 559 -2.84 10.10 -1.36
C PRO A 559 -3.63 9.04 -2.12
N SER A 560 -4.70 8.52 -1.52
CA SER A 560 -5.56 7.54 -2.20
C SER A 560 -6.27 8.12 -3.42
N ARG A 561 -6.66 9.40 -3.38
CA ARG A 561 -7.29 10.10 -4.51
C ARG A 561 -6.31 10.22 -5.68
N VAL A 562 -5.05 10.53 -5.39
CA VAL A 562 -3.97 10.54 -6.40
C VAL A 562 -3.79 9.14 -6.99
N SER A 563 -3.71 8.13 -6.13
CA SER A 563 -3.49 6.74 -6.55
C SER A 563 -4.62 6.22 -7.44
N ALA A 564 -5.87 6.49 -7.06
CA ALA A 564 -7.06 6.03 -7.76
C ALA A 564 -7.37 6.84 -9.03
N ASN A 565 -7.31 8.16 -8.95
CA ASN A 565 -7.91 9.04 -9.95
C ASN A 565 -6.90 9.61 -10.96
N CYS A 566 -5.61 9.26 -10.86
CA CYS A 566 -4.59 9.62 -11.85
C CYS A 566 -4.23 8.46 -12.79
N GLY A 567 -5.16 7.54 -13.06
CA GLY A 567 -4.96 6.47 -14.03
C GLY A 567 -5.49 5.09 -13.64
N MET A 568 -5.58 4.77 -12.35
CA MET A 568 -5.97 3.42 -11.93
C MET A 568 -7.45 3.13 -12.20
N GLN A 569 -8.37 4.05 -11.90
CA GLN A 569 -9.79 3.84 -12.19
C GLN A 569 -10.08 3.83 -13.69
N GLU A 570 -9.34 4.63 -14.47
CA GLU A 570 -9.37 4.60 -15.92
C GLU A 570 -8.94 3.23 -16.47
N LEU A 571 -7.87 2.66 -15.90
CA LEU A 571 -7.39 1.33 -16.26
C LEU A 571 -8.41 0.25 -15.91
N LEU A 572 -9.08 0.32 -14.76
CA LEU A 572 -10.10 -0.66 -14.37
C LEU A 572 -11.27 -0.67 -15.38
N ALA A 573 -11.72 0.50 -15.84
CA ALA A 573 -12.71 0.60 -16.91
C ALA A 573 -12.20 0.01 -18.23
N ALA A 574 -10.96 0.34 -18.60
CA ALA A 574 -10.30 -0.16 -19.80
C ALA A 574 -10.10 -1.68 -19.82
N LEU A 575 -9.70 -2.29 -18.70
CA LEU A 575 -9.54 -3.73 -18.60
C LEU A 575 -10.87 -4.47 -18.75
N ARG A 576 -11.94 -3.91 -18.19
CA ARG A 576 -13.29 -4.47 -18.35
C ARG A 576 -13.74 -4.44 -19.81
N CYS A 577 -13.56 -3.31 -20.50
CA CYS A 577 -14.08 -3.08 -21.84
C CYS A 577 -13.18 -3.60 -22.98
N ALA A 578 -11.86 -3.47 -22.85
CA ALA A 578 -10.89 -3.85 -23.88
C ALA A 578 -10.31 -5.25 -23.68
N ALA A 579 -10.17 -5.71 -22.42
CA ALA A 579 -9.56 -6.99 -22.09
C ALA A 579 -10.54 -8.04 -21.50
N GLY A 580 -11.77 -7.64 -21.19
CA GLY A 580 -12.78 -8.54 -20.63
C GLY A 580 -12.49 -8.99 -19.21
N ARG A 581 -11.74 -8.19 -18.44
CA ARG A 581 -11.33 -8.51 -17.06
C ARG A 581 -12.03 -7.58 -16.08
N ASP A 582 -12.96 -8.13 -15.30
CA ASP A 582 -13.68 -7.39 -14.28
C ASP A 582 -13.01 -7.52 -12.91
N TYR A 583 -12.28 -6.48 -12.51
CA TYR A 583 -11.66 -6.34 -11.19
C TYR A 583 -12.61 -5.77 -10.12
N ILE A 584 -13.83 -5.38 -10.50
CA ILE A 584 -14.76 -4.65 -9.64
C ILE A 584 -15.55 -5.63 -8.78
N THR A 585 -16.14 -6.66 -9.39
CA THR A 585 -17.12 -7.54 -8.72
C THR A 585 -16.56 -8.67 -7.85
N PRO A 586 -15.40 -9.29 -8.13
CA PRO A 586 -15.03 -10.51 -7.41
C PRO A 586 -14.51 -10.26 -5.99
N ARG A 587 -14.17 -9.01 -5.67
CA ARG A 587 -13.69 -8.62 -4.33
C ARG A 587 -14.17 -7.25 -3.92
N ALA A 588 -14.21 -7.04 -2.61
CA ALA A 588 -14.59 -5.77 -2.00
C ALA A 588 -13.62 -4.62 -2.36
N ASN A 589 -12.31 -4.88 -2.39
CA ASN A 589 -11.24 -3.88 -2.45
C ASN A 589 -11.47 -2.77 -3.50
N THR A 590 -11.80 -3.15 -4.73
CA THR A 590 -11.97 -2.21 -5.84
C THR A 590 -13.20 -1.32 -5.65
N GLN A 591 -14.35 -1.89 -5.30
CA GLN A 591 -15.58 -1.11 -5.10
C GLN A 591 -15.44 -0.14 -3.94
N TRP A 592 -14.76 -0.55 -2.88
CA TRP A 592 -14.58 0.26 -1.68
C TRP A 592 -13.67 1.47 -1.84
N ILE A 593 -12.92 1.59 -2.94
CA ILE A 593 -12.27 2.85 -3.32
C ILE A 593 -13.32 3.97 -3.44
N THR A 594 -14.52 3.63 -3.94
CA THR A 594 -15.66 4.54 -4.09
C THR A 594 -16.61 4.44 -2.88
N LEU A 595 -17.00 3.23 -2.47
CA LEU A 595 -18.04 3.04 -1.44
C LEU A 595 -17.69 3.66 -0.08
N ARG A 596 -16.40 3.78 0.27
CA ARG A 596 -16.00 4.48 1.50
C ARG A 596 -16.46 5.94 1.52
N TRP A 597 -16.54 6.61 0.37
CA TRP A 597 -16.98 8.00 0.30
C TRP A 597 -18.45 8.16 0.63
N ILE A 598 -19.27 7.14 0.33
CA ILE A 598 -20.65 7.07 0.77
C ILE A 598 -20.71 7.03 2.30
N MET A 599 -19.83 6.27 2.95
CA MET A 599 -19.76 6.17 4.41
C MET A 599 -19.27 7.46 5.08
N GLU A 600 -18.27 8.12 4.51
CA GLU A 600 -17.52 9.17 5.21
C GLU A 600 -18.00 10.60 4.94
N ILE A 601 -18.60 10.87 3.77
CA ILE A 601 -18.99 12.23 3.41
C ILE A 601 -20.18 12.69 4.28
N VAL A 602 -20.03 13.87 4.88
CA VAL A 602 -21.06 14.58 5.62
C VAL A 602 -21.13 16.04 5.15
N PRO A 603 -22.32 16.66 5.05
CA PRO A 603 -22.42 18.08 4.78
C PRO A 603 -22.07 18.85 6.06
N ARG A 604 -21.08 19.75 5.99
CA ARG A 604 -20.67 20.56 7.14
C ARG A 604 -20.28 21.97 6.70
N GLY A 605 -20.87 22.98 7.34
CA GLY A 605 -20.61 24.38 6.98
C GLY A 605 -20.93 24.68 5.51
N GLY A 606 -21.99 24.05 4.97
CA GLY A 606 -22.39 24.17 3.57
C GLY A 606 -21.46 23.47 2.57
N LYS A 607 -20.52 22.64 3.01
CA LYS A 607 -19.57 21.93 2.14
C LYS A 607 -19.53 20.44 2.44
N PRO A 608 -19.39 19.57 1.43
CA PRO A 608 -19.11 18.16 1.67
C PRO A 608 -17.74 18.04 2.35
N SER A 609 -17.71 17.32 3.46
CA SER A 609 -16.52 17.10 4.28
C SER A 609 -16.45 15.64 4.71
N PHE A 610 -15.27 15.18 5.13
CA PHE A 610 -15.08 13.82 5.64
C PHE A 610 -14.03 13.80 6.75
N PRO A 611 -14.02 12.81 7.68
CA PRO A 611 -13.07 12.69 8.79
C PRO A 611 -11.60 12.46 8.35
N SER A 612 -11.02 13.44 7.67
CA SER A 612 -9.70 13.33 7.01
C SER A 612 -8.57 13.08 8.01
N ARG A 613 -7.61 12.28 7.55
CA ARG A 613 -6.39 11.86 8.25
C ARG A 613 -5.26 11.78 7.20
N GLY A 614 -4.01 11.81 7.63
CA GLY A 614 -2.87 11.53 6.74
C GLY A 614 -1.91 12.70 6.56
N THR A 615 -1.14 12.66 5.47
CA THR A 615 0.08 13.46 5.32
C THR A 615 -0.14 14.84 4.70
N TYR A 616 -1.16 15.00 3.86
CA TYR A 616 -1.50 16.28 3.21
C TYR A 616 -2.98 16.33 2.85
N GLY A 617 -3.47 17.53 2.50
CA GLY A 617 -4.86 17.81 2.16
C GLY A 617 -5.70 18.26 3.36
N GLY A 618 -6.96 18.58 3.10
CA GLY A 618 -7.91 19.06 4.11
C GLY A 618 -9.19 18.23 4.15
N GLU A 619 -10.04 18.52 5.11
CA GLU A 619 -11.32 17.83 5.32
C GLU A 619 -12.39 17.99 4.25
N TYR A 620 -12.20 18.90 3.30
CA TYR A 620 -13.20 19.20 2.29
C TYR A 620 -13.11 18.24 1.11
N PHE A 621 -14.28 17.80 0.66
CA PHE A 621 -14.45 17.06 -0.58
C PHE A 621 -14.73 18.06 -1.71
N ASP A 622 -13.71 18.81 -2.09
CA ASP A 622 -13.78 19.87 -3.11
C ASP A 622 -14.03 19.36 -4.52
N GLY A 623 -13.52 18.16 -4.83
CA GLY A 623 -13.60 17.56 -6.16
C GLY A 623 -12.86 18.38 -7.22
N GLU A 624 -11.81 19.12 -6.84
CA GLU A 624 -11.04 19.97 -7.76
C GLU A 624 -9.64 19.41 -8.08
N GLY A 625 -9.12 19.77 -9.25
CA GLY A 625 -7.75 19.44 -9.66
C GLY A 625 -7.58 18.01 -10.17
N GLN A 626 -6.44 17.71 -10.80
CA GLN A 626 -6.22 16.41 -11.44
C GLN A 626 -6.04 15.27 -10.42
N SER A 627 -5.34 15.57 -9.32
CA SER A 627 -4.96 14.60 -8.28
C SER A 627 -6.01 14.36 -7.20
N HIS A 628 -6.97 15.26 -7.05
CA HIS A 628 -7.89 15.27 -5.91
C HIS A 628 -9.33 15.44 -6.39
N SER A 629 -9.69 14.80 -7.51
CA SER A 629 -11.06 14.78 -8.01
C SER A 629 -11.36 13.50 -8.77
N GLY A 630 -12.65 13.27 -9.04
CA GLY A 630 -13.13 12.22 -9.93
C GLY A 630 -13.80 11.03 -9.27
N GLU A 631 -13.85 11.01 -7.94
CA GLU A 631 -14.45 9.93 -7.16
C GLU A 631 -15.91 9.66 -7.56
N ILE A 632 -16.67 10.71 -7.90
CA ILE A 632 -18.06 10.57 -8.35
C ILE A 632 -18.12 10.15 -9.82
N ALA A 633 -17.37 10.84 -10.70
CA ALA A 633 -17.45 10.65 -12.15
C ALA A 633 -17.05 9.23 -12.58
N TYR A 634 -16.02 8.68 -11.94
CA TYR A 634 -15.62 7.29 -12.15
C TYR A 634 -16.33 6.32 -11.21
N GLY A 635 -16.74 6.77 -10.02
CA GLY A 635 -17.31 5.92 -8.99
C GLY A 635 -18.50 5.10 -9.47
N PHE A 636 -19.37 5.68 -10.29
CA PHE A 636 -20.50 4.94 -10.89
C PHE A 636 -20.07 3.80 -11.81
N GLY A 637 -18.89 3.86 -12.41
CA GLY A 637 -18.34 2.78 -13.25
C GLY A 637 -17.59 1.71 -12.46
N THR A 638 -17.25 1.97 -11.19
CA THR A 638 -16.39 1.12 -10.36
C THR A 638 -17.09 0.53 -9.13
N ILE A 639 -18.42 0.55 -9.09
CA ILE A 639 -19.24 -0.07 -8.04
C ILE A 639 -20.33 -0.96 -8.66
N GLY A 640 -20.81 -1.93 -7.89
CA GLY A 640 -21.97 -2.74 -8.27
C GLY A 640 -23.23 -1.89 -8.49
N GLU A 641 -24.11 -2.33 -9.39
CA GLU A 641 -25.35 -1.63 -9.75
C GLU A 641 -26.21 -1.29 -8.52
N GLN A 642 -26.26 -2.17 -7.53
CA GLN A 642 -27.02 -1.99 -6.29
C GLN A 642 -26.60 -0.78 -5.47
N TYR A 643 -25.36 -0.28 -5.64
CA TYR A 643 -24.83 0.85 -4.88
C TYR A 643 -24.93 2.19 -5.64
N LYS A 644 -25.19 2.18 -6.95
CA LYS A 644 -25.27 3.41 -7.74
C LYS A 644 -26.37 4.36 -7.23
N PRO A 645 -27.59 3.89 -6.89
CA PRO A 645 -28.61 4.77 -6.31
C PRO A 645 -28.16 5.46 -5.00
N ALA A 646 -27.34 4.79 -4.18
CA ALA A 646 -26.79 5.37 -2.95
C ALA A 646 -25.70 6.41 -3.22
N LEU A 647 -24.80 6.15 -4.17
CA LEU A 647 -23.82 7.16 -4.60
C LEU A 647 -24.51 8.39 -5.19
N LEU A 648 -25.56 8.19 -6.00
CA LEU A 648 -26.37 9.27 -6.54
C LEU A 648 -27.04 10.06 -5.42
N TRP A 649 -27.59 9.40 -4.40
CA TRP A 649 -28.17 10.08 -3.24
C TRP A 649 -27.14 10.94 -2.51
N VAL A 650 -25.94 10.43 -2.24
CA VAL A 650 -24.87 11.21 -1.60
C VAL A 650 -24.48 12.40 -2.45
N TYR A 651 -24.37 12.21 -3.77
CA TYR A 651 -24.08 13.32 -4.67
C TYR A 651 -25.18 14.38 -4.60
N GLU A 652 -26.44 13.99 -4.71
CA GLU A 652 -27.59 14.89 -4.75
C GLU A 652 -27.85 15.62 -3.42
N ASN A 653 -27.49 15.04 -2.29
CA ASN A 653 -27.80 15.61 -0.98
C ASN A 653 -26.60 16.28 -0.31
N PHE A 654 -25.37 15.78 -0.54
CA PHE A 654 -24.19 16.24 0.19
C PHE A 654 -23.14 16.91 -0.70
N VAL A 655 -22.94 16.44 -1.93
CA VAL A 655 -21.81 16.87 -2.76
C VAL A 655 -22.16 17.97 -3.73
N LYS A 656 -23.33 17.91 -4.37
CA LYS A 656 -23.66 18.85 -5.44
C LYS A 656 -23.58 20.29 -4.88
N PRO A 657 -22.76 21.16 -5.47
CA PRO A 657 -22.80 22.58 -5.15
C PRO A 657 -24.09 23.18 -5.71
N ASP A 658 -24.26 24.50 -5.64
CA ASP A 658 -25.36 25.24 -6.26
C ASP A 658 -25.54 24.98 -7.78
N ARG A 659 -24.63 24.21 -8.41
CA ARG A 659 -24.70 23.75 -9.80
C ARG A 659 -24.37 22.26 -9.92
N HIS A 660 -25.11 21.58 -10.79
CA HIS A 660 -24.94 20.16 -11.06
C HIS A 660 -23.76 19.93 -12.01
N HIS A 661 -22.57 19.68 -11.46
CA HIS A 661 -21.33 19.47 -12.24
C HIS A 661 -21.05 18.01 -12.58
N TYR A 662 -21.84 17.06 -12.08
CA TYR A 662 -21.70 15.62 -12.31
C TYR A 662 -20.31 15.05 -11.93
N GLY A 663 -19.65 15.66 -10.94
CA GLY A 663 -18.27 15.32 -10.55
C GLY A 663 -17.19 15.83 -11.51
N ALA A 664 -17.54 16.68 -12.49
CA ALA A 664 -16.64 17.25 -13.49
C ALA A 664 -16.38 18.74 -13.24
N ASN A 665 -15.53 19.06 -12.26
CA ASN A 665 -15.27 20.44 -11.86
C ASN A 665 -14.25 21.18 -12.73
N THR A 666 -13.13 20.54 -13.11
CA THR A 666 -12.01 21.25 -13.75
C THR A 666 -11.43 20.61 -15.00
N TYR A 667 -11.64 19.30 -15.22
CA TYR A 667 -11.02 18.56 -16.33
C TYR A 667 -12.07 17.91 -17.25
N PRO A 668 -11.92 18.02 -18.60
CA PRO A 668 -12.89 17.51 -19.56
C PRO A 668 -13.19 16.00 -19.44
N HIS A 669 -12.18 15.17 -19.24
CA HIS A 669 -12.34 13.71 -19.18
C HIS A 669 -13.25 13.24 -18.03
N ARG A 670 -13.39 14.04 -16.96
CA ARG A 670 -14.34 13.75 -15.87
C ARG A 670 -15.78 13.86 -16.35
N ALA A 671 -16.08 14.82 -17.23
CA ALA A 671 -17.40 14.91 -17.85
C ALA A 671 -17.66 13.76 -18.82
N VAL A 672 -16.62 13.28 -19.52
CA VAL A 672 -16.71 12.06 -20.35
C VAL A 672 -17.01 10.85 -19.48
N ALA A 673 -16.26 10.64 -18.41
CA ALA A 673 -16.46 9.55 -17.47
C ALA A 673 -17.85 9.59 -16.82
N ALA A 674 -18.28 10.77 -16.37
CA ALA A 674 -19.63 10.98 -15.87
C ALA A 674 -20.65 10.63 -16.96
N PHE A 675 -20.48 11.10 -18.19
CA PHE A 675 -21.42 10.77 -19.28
C PHE A 675 -21.52 9.27 -19.50
N VAL A 676 -20.41 8.54 -19.51
CA VAL A 676 -20.42 7.08 -19.69
C VAL A 676 -21.15 6.42 -18.53
N ASN A 677 -20.76 6.74 -17.29
CA ASN A 677 -21.15 5.96 -16.12
C ASN A 677 -22.44 6.43 -15.41
N TRP A 678 -22.91 7.65 -15.65
CA TRP A 678 -24.02 8.22 -14.88
C TRP A 678 -25.29 7.39 -15.01
N PRO A 679 -25.97 7.05 -13.91
CA PRO A 679 -27.17 6.21 -13.92
C PRO A 679 -28.40 7.04 -14.32
N VAL A 680 -28.54 7.32 -15.62
CA VAL A 680 -29.64 8.14 -16.15
C VAL A 680 -30.99 7.47 -15.85
N GLY A 681 -31.90 8.24 -15.26
CA GLY A 681 -33.23 7.77 -14.87
C GLY A 681 -33.28 6.93 -13.59
N ALA A 682 -32.15 6.71 -12.91
CA ALA A 682 -32.15 6.09 -11.59
C ALA A 682 -32.60 7.09 -10.52
N GLU A 683 -33.46 6.62 -9.61
CA GLU A 683 -33.85 7.39 -8.44
C GLU A 683 -32.77 7.31 -7.35
N PRO A 684 -32.39 8.43 -6.72
CA PRO A 684 -31.47 8.41 -5.59
C PRO A 684 -32.10 7.67 -4.40
N VAL A 685 -31.38 6.71 -3.83
CA VAL A 685 -31.84 5.91 -2.69
C VAL A 685 -30.97 6.20 -1.47
N ASN A 686 -31.59 6.39 -0.31
CA ASN A 686 -30.84 6.63 0.93
C ASN A 686 -29.84 5.49 1.18
N PRO A 687 -28.54 5.78 1.37
CA PRO A 687 -27.52 4.74 1.52
C PRO A 687 -27.80 3.74 2.63
N GLY A 688 -28.52 4.12 3.70
CA GLY A 688 -28.84 3.21 4.80
C GLY A 688 -29.73 2.02 4.45
N THR A 689 -30.22 1.93 3.20
CA THR A 689 -30.98 0.79 2.68
C THR A 689 -30.11 -0.27 1.98
N VAL A 690 -28.90 0.10 1.54
CA VAL A 690 -28.01 -0.79 0.77
C VAL A 690 -26.59 -0.86 1.34
N MET A 691 -26.16 0.14 2.12
CA MET A 691 -24.86 0.17 2.76
C MET A 691 -24.94 -0.33 4.20
N PRO A 692 -23.95 -1.10 4.67
CA PRO A 692 -23.79 -1.32 6.10
C PRO A 692 -23.52 0.02 6.80
N LYS A 693 -23.93 0.11 8.06
CA LYS A 693 -23.68 1.30 8.90
C LYS A 693 -22.39 1.26 9.69
N ALA A 694 -21.78 0.08 9.81
CA ALA A 694 -20.47 -0.09 10.40
C ALA A 694 -19.64 -1.08 9.57
N VAL A 695 -18.38 -0.73 9.31
CA VAL A 695 -17.44 -1.53 8.51
C VAL A 695 -16.04 -1.52 9.10
N ALA A 696 -15.26 -2.55 8.75
CA ALA A 696 -13.87 -2.69 9.13
C ALA A 696 -13.01 -3.02 7.91
N ASP A 697 -12.07 -2.15 7.61
CA ASP A 697 -10.93 -2.45 6.76
C ASP A 697 -9.96 -3.35 7.52
N THR A 698 -9.91 -4.61 7.10
CA THR A 698 -9.21 -5.68 7.82
C THR A 698 -7.71 -5.67 7.57
N ILE A 699 -7.26 -4.97 6.52
CA ILE A 699 -5.86 -4.88 6.10
C ILE A 699 -5.14 -3.81 6.92
N HIS A 700 -5.76 -2.65 7.11
CA HIS A 700 -5.14 -1.51 7.78
C HIS A 700 -5.70 -1.22 9.18
N GLY A 701 -6.75 -1.96 9.59
CA GLY A 701 -7.43 -1.77 10.87
C GLY A 701 -8.12 -0.43 10.92
N TYR A 702 -8.86 -0.08 9.86
CA TYR A 702 -9.64 1.16 9.79
C TYR A 702 -11.12 0.84 9.94
N PHE A 703 -11.77 1.46 10.92
CA PHE A 703 -13.15 1.18 11.28
C PHE A 703 -13.98 2.43 11.08
N VAL A 704 -15.17 2.27 10.50
CA VAL A 704 -16.13 3.35 10.31
C VAL A 704 -17.47 2.93 10.90
N SER A 705 -18.12 3.82 11.64
CA SER A 705 -19.46 3.66 12.19
C SER A 705 -20.27 4.91 11.91
N ARG A 706 -21.50 4.75 11.42
CA ARG A 706 -22.37 5.85 11.01
C ARG A 706 -23.82 5.57 11.37
N ASN A 707 -24.54 6.54 11.93
CA ASN A 707 -25.92 6.33 12.37
C ASN A 707 -26.94 6.42 11.22
N ARG A 708 -26.76 7.36 10.28
CA ARG A 708 -27.71 7.67 9.20
C ARG A 708 -27.07 8.51 8.08
N TRP A 709 -27.81 8.72 7.00
CA TRP A 709 -27.49 9.66 5.92
C TRP A 709 -28.64 10.64 5.77
N LYS A 710 -28.53 11.82 6.38
CA LYS A 710 -29.59 12.82 6.35
C LYS A 710 -29.05 14.23 6.19
N ASP A 711 -28.17 14.67 7.08
CA ASP A 711 -27.80 16.09 7.21
C ASP A 711 -26.50 16.29 8.01
N ALA A 712 -26.21 17.54 8.40
CA ALA A 712 -25.02 17.92 9.17
C ALA A 712 -25.02 17.37 10.62
N ASP A 713 -26.14 16.82 11.08
CA ASP A 713 -26.25 16.17 12.39
C ASP A 713 -25.92 14.67 12.32
N ASP A 714 -25.65 14.12 11.12
CA ASP A 714 -25.18 12.75 10.96
C ASP A 714 -23.92 12.50 11.78
N VAL A 715 -23.91 11.37 12.50
CA VAL A 715 -22.76 10.95 13.30
C VAL A 715 -21.93 9.99 12.46
N VAL A 716 -20.65 10.32 12.27
CA VAL A 716 -19.63 9.46 11.65
C VAL A 716 -18.45 9.36 12.60
N ILE A 717 -18.12 8.14 12.98
CA ILE A 717 -16.98 7.81 13.84
C ILE A 717 -16.01 6.97 13.05
N THR A 718 -14.75 7.39 13.00
CA THR A 718 -13.67 6.59 12.41
C THR A 718 -12.61 6.26 13.45
N ASN A 719 -12.01 5.07 13.36
CA ASN A 719 -10.88 4.64 14.18
C ASN A 719 -9.82 3.99 13.28
N LEU A 720 -8.54 4.32 13.48
CA LEU A 720 -7.44 3.75 12.72
C LEU A 720 -6.46 3.09 13.69
N LEU A 721 -6.26 1.77 13.60
CA LEU A 721 -5.20 1.10 14.34
C LEU A 721 -3.82 1.38 13.71
N GLY A 722 -3.75 1.56 12.39
CA GLY A 722 -2.48 1.81 11.69
C GLY A 722 -1.62 0.55 11.62
N ILE A 723 -2.29 -0.60 11.44
CA ILE A 723 -1.67 -1.90 11.19
C ILE A 723 -1.50 -2.12 9.68
N GLY A 724 -0.86 -3.23 9.31
CA GLY A 724 -0.69 -3.62 7.92
C GLY A 724 0.43 -2.89 7.17
N PRO A 725 0.42 -2.95 5.82
CA PRO A 725 1.47 -2.38 4.99
C PRO A 725 1.51 -0.85 5.08
N GLU A 726 2.71 -0.29 5.15
CA GLU A 726 2.92 1.16 5.22
C GLU A 726 3.26 1.74 3.85
N GLY A 727 2.73 2.93 3.57
CA GLY A 727 3.08 3.72 2.40
C GLY A 727 4.49 4.29 2.41
N TYR A 728 4.77 5.09 1.38
CA TYR A 728 5.95 5.95 1.37
C TYR A 728 5.85 6.99 2.49
N HIS A 729 4.67 7.58 2.67
CA HIS A 729 4.32 8.43 3.80
C HIS A 729 3.60 7.65 4.92
N ARG A 730 3.96 7.94 6.18
CA ARG A 730 3.33 7.30 7.34
C ARG A 730 2.23 8.20 7.91
N VAL A 731 1.03 7.64 8.06
CA VAL A 731 -0.06 8.26 8.83
C VAL A 731 0.30 8.20 10.31
N LYS A 732 0.42 9.36 10.96
CA LYS A 732 0.82 9.48 12.38
C LYS A 732 -0.36 9.51 13.36
N ASP A 733 -1.53 9.11 12.91
CA ASP A 733 -2.81 9.25 13.62
C ASP A 733 -3.43 7.90 14.02
N GLY A 734 -2.60 6.85 14.12
CA GLY A 734 -3.04 5.56 14.65
C GLY A 734 -3.40 5.66 16.14
N GLY A 735 -4.52 5.04 16.52
CA GLY A 735 -5.10 5.05 17.86
C GLY A 735 -6.05 6.23 18.13
N THR A 736 -6.23 7.16 17.20
CA THR A 736 -7.16 8.28 17.39
C THR A 736 -8.55 7.94 16.83
N LEU A 737 -9.60 8.20 17.60
CA LEU A 737 -10.97 8.22 17.08
C LEU A 737 -11.32 9.63 16.61
N HIS A 738 -11.88 9.75 15.40
CA HIS A 738 -12.48 10.98 14.92
C HIS A 738 -13.99 10.83 15.07
N ILE A 739 -14.62 11.69 15.87
CA ILE A 739 -16.03 11.61 16.24
C ILE A 739 -16.71 12.88 15.71
N TRP A 740 -17.37 12.76 14.57
CA TRP A 740 -18.04 13.88 13.91
C TRP A 740 -19.54 13.70 14.02
N GLY A 741 -20.27 14.77 14.29
CA GLY A 741 -21.73 14.75 14.34
C GLY A 741 -22.29 15.91 15.14
N LEU A 742 -23.58 16.20 14.93
CA LEU A 742 -24.28 17.35 15.52
C LEU A 742 -23.54 18.69 15.27
N GLY A 743 -22.93 18.83 14.08
CA GLY A 743 -22.05 19.96 13.74
C GLY A 743 -20.68 20.01 14.46
N THR A 744 -20.44 19.13 15.43
CA THR A 744 -19.20 19.09 16.22
C THR A 744 -18.11 18.21 15.59
N LYS A 745 -16.88 18.40 16.06
CA LYS A 745 -15.76 17.48 15.85
C LYS A 745 -15.05 17.21 17.16
N CYS A 746 -15.08 15.98 17.59
CA CYS A 746 -14.38 15.51 18.77
C CYS A 746 -13.28 14.53 18.35
N TYR A 747 -12.26 14.42 19.19
CA TYR A 747 -11.17 13.48 18.99
C TYR A 747 -10.93 12.71 20.27
N TRP A 748 -10.64 11.42 20.19
CA TRP A 748 -10.22 10.64 21.34
C TRP A 748 -8.94 9.87 21.00
N LYS A 749 -7.80 10.35 21.50
CA LYS A 749 -6.53 9.65 21.35
C LYS A 749 -6.46 8.51 22.36
N THR A 750 -6.34 7.29 21.86
CA THR A 750 -6.24 6.06 22.67
C THR A 750 -4.89 5.38 22.44
N GLY A 751 -4.61 4.37 23.27
CA GLY A 751 -3.49 3.45 23.14
C GLY A 751 -3.75 2.27 22.20
N LEU A 752 -4.83 2.27 21.42
CA LEU A 752 -5.16 1.17 20.48
C LEU A 752 -4.24 1.11 19.27
N GLY A 753 -3.51 2.18 18.96
CA GLY A 753 -2.64 2.27 17.79
C GLY A 753 -1.60 1.13 17.75
N GLY A 754 -1.54 0.42 16.62
CA GLY A 754 -0.68 -0.75 16.41
C GLY A 754 -1.15 -2.02 17.12
N GLY A 755 -2.30 -1.98 17.82
CA GLY A 755 -2.84 -3.14 18.51
C GLY A 755 -3.44 -4.18 17.56
N THR A 756 -3.47 -5.43 18.00
CA THR A 756 -3.99 -6.57 17.23
C THR A 756 -5.50 -6.71 17.43
N PRO A 757 -6.35 -6.53 16.40
CA PRO A 757 -7.77 -6.78 16.53
C PRO A 757 -8.02 -8.28 16.73
N VAL A 758 -8.82 -8.62 17.75
CA VAL A 758 -9.18 -10.00 18.12
C VAL A 758 -10.69 -10.22 18.15
N TYR A 759 -11.47 -9.14 18.04
CA TYR A 759 -12.93 -9.20 17.96
C TYR A 759 -13.46 -7.96 17.25
N TYR A 760 -14.43 -8.15 16.36
CA TYR A 760 -15.19 -7.04 15.78
C TYR A 760 -16.61 -7.52 15.50
N LYS A 761 -17.60 -6.72 15.92
CA LYS A 761 -19.01 -6.97 15.61
C LYS A 761 -19.70 -5.65 15.28
N PRO A 762 -20.12 -5.43 14.03
CA PRO A 762 -21.02 -4.33 13.68
C PRO A 762 -22.48 -4.70 13.99
N GLU A 763 -23.30 -3.69 14.27
CA GLU A 763 -24.75 -3.80 14.42
C GLU A 763 -25.47 -3.01 13.32
N ALA A 764 -26.73 -3.36 13.05
CA ALA A 764 -27.50 -2.78 11.94
C ALA A 764 -27.79 -1.27 12.10
N ASP A 765 -27.74 -0.74 13.32
CA ASP A 765 -27.94 0.69 13.61
C ASP A 765 -26.65 1.52 13.47
N GLY A 766 -25.52 0.87 13.19
CA GLY A 766 -24.19 1.48 13.10
C GLY A 766 -23.38 1.41 14.38
N SER A 767 -23.94 0.86 15.46
CA SER A 767 -23.18 0.49 16.64
C SER A 767 -22.13 -0.57 16.29
N SER A 768 -21.04 -0.63 17.05
CA SER A 768 -20.04 -1.68 16.88
C SER A 768 -19.24 -1.93 18.15
N VAL A 769 -18.67 -3.12 18.26
CA VAL A 769 -17.72 -3.48 19.32
C VAL A 769 -16.42 -3.96 18.70
N LEU A 770 -15.30 -3.44 19.18
CA LEU A 770 -13.95 -3.80 18.80
C LEU A 770 -13.18 -4.27 20.03
N GLY A 771 -12.57 -5.46 19.95
CA GLY A 771 -11.62 -5.98 20.92
C GLY A 771 -10.22 -5.97 20.33
N VAL A 772 -9.25 -5.47 21.09
CA VAL A 772 -7.86 -5.28 20.65
C VAL A 772 -6.91 -5.74 21.75
N ILE A 773 -5.83 -6.41 21.37
CA ILE A 773 -4.69 -6.62 22.26
C ILE A 773 -3.69 -5.50 22.00
N ALA A 774 -3.56 -4.62 22.98
CA ALA A 774 -2.68 -3.46 22.95
C ALA A 774 -1.69 -3.56 24.12
N LYS A 775 -0.40 -3.43 23.83
CA LYS A 775 0.68 -3.58 24.83
C LYS A 775 0.65 -4.92 25.59
N GLY A 776 0.22 -5.99 24.92
CA GLY A 776 0.12 -7.34 25.51
C GLY A 776 -1.13 -7.58 26.36
N GLU A 777 -1.98 -6.57 26.52
CA GLU A 777 -3.18 -6.64 27.35
C GLU A 777 -4.45 -6.39 26.53
N ARG A 778 -5.58 -6.91 27.01
CA ARG A 778 -6.86 -6.77 26.32
C ARG A 778 -7.49 -5.42 26.60
N SER A 779 -7.96 -4.78 25.54
CA SER A 779 -8.73 -3.55 25.57
C SER A 779 -9.93 -3.68 24.65
N SER A 780 -11.04 -3.01 24.96
CA SER A 780 -12.23 -3.04 24.11
C SER A 780 -12.89 -1.68 24.00
N LEU A 781 -13.37 -1.37 22.80
CA LEU A 781 -14.13 -0.17 22.44
C LEU A 781 -15.53 -0.61 22.00
N ALA A 782 -16.56 0.00 22.55
CA ALA A 782 -17.93 -0.06 22.04
C ALA A 782 -18.32 1.33 21.52
N ILE A 783 -19.00 1.35 20.38
CA ILE A 783 -19.69 2.51 19.82
C ILE A 783 -21.17 2.15 19.81
N ASP A 784 -22.00 2.94 20.46
CA ASP A 784 -23.46 2.81 20.48
C ASP A 784 -24.08 4.02 19.77
N LEU A 785 -24.83 3.72 18.70
CA LEU A 785 -25.59 4.66 17.88
C LEU A 785 -27.10 4.38 17.93
N SER A 786 -27.55 3.54 18.88
CA SER A 786 -28.97 3.14 19.02
C SER A 786 -29.86 4.27 19.54
N GLY A 787 -29.28 5.26 20.23
CA GLY A 787 -29.99 6.36 20.89
C GLY A 787 -30.61 6.00 22.25
N LYS A 788 -30.52 4.74 22.71
CA LYS A 788 -31.12 4.30 23.99
C LYS A 788 -30.54 5.02 25.21
N SER A 789 -29.31 5.49 25.11
CA SER A 789 -28.65 6.26 26.16
C SER A 789 -29.20 7.67 26.35
N GLY A 790 -29.99 8.17 25.39
CA GLY A 790 -30.39 9.58 25.30
C GLY A 790 -29.36 10.47 24.61
N ALA A 791 -28.17 9.93 24.26
CA ALA A 791 -27.18 10.62 23.43
C ALA A 791 -27.28 10.18 21.96
N ALA A 792 -26.81 11.02 21.04
CA ALA A 792 -26.73 10.67 19.62
C ALA A 792 -25.60 9.66 19.33
N ALA A 793 -24.57 9.65 20.18
CA ALA A 793 -23.53 8.63 20.18
C ALA A 793 -23.00 8.43 21.60
N VAL A 794 -22.69 7.17 21.93
CA VAL A 794 -21.92 6.81 23.12
C VAL A 794 -20.73 5.96 22.70
N LEU A 795 -19.54 6.27 23.20
CA LEU A 795 -18.37 5.42 23.05
C LEU A 795 -17.90 4.99 24.43
N VAL A 796 -17.67 3.70 24.62
CA VAL A 796 -17.18 3.15 25.88
C VAL A 796 -15.86 2.43 25.64
N GLY A 797 -14.81 2.83 26.34
CA GLY A 797 -13.52 2.17 26.34
C GLY A 797 -13.24 1.48 27.68
N VAL A 798 -12.64 0.28 27.64
CA VAL A 798 -12.16 -0.45 28.82
C VAL A 798 -10.80 -1.08 28.53
N GLY A 799 -9.95 -1.15 29.55
CA GLY A 799 -8.58 -1.70 29.47
C GLY A 799 -7.49 -0.62 29.36
N PRO A 800 -6.21 -1.03 29.33
CA PRO A 800 -5.04 -0.14 29.45
C PRO A 800 -4.82 0.79 28.24
N ALA A 801 -5.58 0.60 27.15
CA ALA A 801 -5.52 1.47 26.00
C ALA A 801 -6.35 2.76 26.17
N PHE A 802 -7.15 2.92 27.22
CA PHE A 802 -8.05 4.06 27.35
C PHE A 802 -7.69 4.95 28.53
N ASP A 803 -7.86 6.25 28.31
CA ASP A 803 -7.81 7.29 29.34
C ASP A 803 -8.72 8.47 28.91
N ALA A 804 -9.21 9.25 29.87
CA ALA A 804 -10.01 10.44 29.58
C ALA A 804 -9.18 11.63 29.07
N LYS A 805 -7.87 11.66 29.34
CA LYS A 805 -6.97 12.78 29.01
C LYS A 805 -6.74 12.91 27.50
N GLY A 806 -6.88 11.82 26.76
CA GLY A 806 -6.79 11.79 25.30
C GLY A 806 -8.02 12.38 24.59
N PHE A 807 -9.11 12.65 25.31
CA PHE A 807 -10.33 13.21 24.73
C PHE A 807 -10.23 14.72 24.53
N ARG A 808 -10.68 15.17 23.35
CA ARG A 808 -10.76 16.57 22.95
C ARG A 808 -12.19 16.86 22.47
N PRO A 809 -13.02 17.51 23.30
CA PRO A 809 -14.40 17.80 22.93
C PRO A 809 -14.46 18.85 21.82
N GLY A 810 -15.40 18.66 20.91
CA GLY A 810 -15.85 19.69 19.97
C GLY A 810 -16.89 20.61 20.61
N LYS A 811 -17.12 21.77 19.98
CA LYS A 811 -18.22 22.67 20.33
C LYS A 811 -19.01 23.02 19.08
N ALA A 812 -20.33 22.99 19.18
CA ALA A 812 -21.28 23.54 18.21
C ALA A 812 -22.50 24.05 18.98
N GLU A 813 -23.32 24.87 18.35
CA GLU A 813 -24.53 25.40 18.98
C GLU A 813 -25.50 24.27 19.34
N GLY A 814 -25.93 24.23 20.61
CA GLY A 814 -26.89 23.23 21.11
C GLY A 814 -26.36 21.79 21.21
N ALA A 815 -25.10 21.53 20.87
CA ALA A 815 -24.47 20.21 20.94
C ALA A 815 -23.19 20.23 21.78
N SER A 816 -23.00 19.18 22.58
CA SER A 816 -21.83 19.02 23.43
C SER A 816 -21.32 17.58 23.39
N ALA A 817 -20.07 17.41 23.76
CA ALA A 817 -19.49 16.10 24.01
C ALA A 817 -18.79 16.10 25.38
N ALA A 818 -18.94 15.01 26.11
CA ALA A 818 -18.38 14.85 27.44
C ALA A 818 -17.61 13.53 27.54
N VAL A 819 -16.64 13.48 28.45
CA VAL A 819 -15.96 12.24 28.84
C VAL A 819 -16.14 12.04 30.34
N SER A 820 -16.37 10.81 30.77
CA SER A 820 -16.51 10.43 32.17
C SER A 820 -15.77 9.13 32.45
N GLU A 821 -15.23 9.02 33.65
CA GLU A 821 -14.62 7.79 34.16
C GLU A 821 -15.58 7.16 35.18
N VAL A 822 -15.90 5.88 34.98
CA VAL A 822 -16.79 5.13 35.89
C VAL A 822 -16.10 3.84 36.29
N LYS A 823 -15.90 3.65 37.60
CA LYS A 823 -15.46 2.37 38.15
C LYS A 823 -16.69 1.49 38.39
N ALA A 824 -16.75 0.33 37.73
CA ALA A 824 -17.81 -0.66 37.90
C ALA A 824 -17.18 -2.05 38.02
N GLY A 825 -17.38 -2.71 39.16
CA GLY A 825 -16.62 -3.91 39.53
C GLY A 825 -15.12 -3.63 39.61
N GLU A 826 -14.33 -4.48 38.96
CA GLU A 826 -12.87 -4.39 38.89
C GLU A 826 -12.35 -3.50 37.76
N HIS A 827 -13.25 -3.04 36.88
CA HIS A 827 -12.87 -2.32 35.67
C HIS A 827 -13.18 -0.82 35.78
N THR A 828 -12.33 -0.02 35.14
CA THR A 828 -12.58 1.39 34.87
C THR A 828 -13.06 1.53 33.43
N PHE A 829 -14.23 2.11 33.26
CA PHE A 829 -14.83 2.41 31.97
C PHE A 829 -14.66 3.90 31.68
N PHE A 830 -14.28 4.21 30.45
CA PHE A 830 -14.18 5.57 29.93
C PHE A 830 -15.34 5.78 28.97
N VAL A 831 -16.26 6.67 29.32
CA VAL A 831 -17.50 6.91 28.57
C VAL A 831 -17.43 8.27 27.92
N VAL A 832 -17.49 8.31 26.60
CA VAL A 832 -17.66 9.52 25.80
C VAL A 832 -19.10 9.59 25.29
N THR A 833 -19.74 10.74 25.46
CA THR A 833 -21.09 10.98 24.92
C THR A 833 -21.06 12.16 23.95
N LEU A 834 -21.85 12.07 22.88
CA LEU A 834 -22.15 13.18 21.96
C LEU A 834 -23.67 13.40 21.93
N GLN A 835 -24.13 14.58 22.34
CA GLN A 835 -25.56 14.83 22.58
C GLN A 835 -25.96 16.29 22.30
N LYS A 836 -27.28 16.50 22.20
CA LYS A 836 -27.90 17.82 22.38
C LYS A 836 -28.39 17.94 23.82
N GLY A 837 -28.20 19.10 24.44
CA GLY A 837 -28.57 19.31 25.85
C GLY A 837 -27.59 18.67 26.85
N GLU A 838 -28.13 18.27 28.01
CA GLU A 838 -27.36 17.69 29.11
C GLU A 838 -26.84 16.28 28.76
N ALA A 839 -25.58 16.00 29.14
CA ALA A 839 -24.97 14.70 28.92
C ALA A 839 -25.67 13.63 29.81
N PRO A 840 -26.08 12.47 29.26
CA PRO A 840 -26.62 11.41 30.09
C PRO A 840 -25.54 10.91 31.05
N LYS A 841 -25.83 10.96 32.36
CA LYS A 841 -24.84 10.64 33.40
C LYS A 841 -24.52 9.14 33.43
N PRO A 842 -23.26 8.73 33.21
CA PRO A 842 -22.85 7.34 33.38
C PRO A 842 -22.81 6.96 34.86
N THR A 843 -23.34 5.79 35.21
CA THR A 843 -23.37 5.27 36.59
C THR A 843 -23.00 3.79 36.65
N ALA A 844 -22.35 3.37 37.73
CA ALA A 844 -22.02 1.95 37.92
C ALA A 844 -23.27 1.13 38.26
N ALA A 845 -23.40 -0.05 37.67
CA ALA A 845 -24.46 -1.02 37.90
C ALA A 845 -23.84 -2.43 37.98
N GLY A 846 -23.34 -2.80 39.17
CA GLY A 846 -22.55 -4.03 39.35
C GLY A 846 -21.24 -3.96 38.57
N ASN A 847 -21.00 -4.93 37.69
CA ASN A 847 -19.84 -4.99 36.79
C ASN A 847 -20.09 -4.31 35.43
N ALA A 848 -21.17 -3.53 35.31
CA ALA A 848 -21.55 -2.80 34.11
C ALA A 848 -21.67 -1.30 34.39
N VAL A 849 -21.70 -0.50 33.33
CA VAL A 849 -22.03 0.92 33.36
C VAL A 849 -23.37 1.16 32.68
N LYS A 850 -24.26 1.88 33.37
CA LYS A 850 -25.55 2.33 32.86
C LYS A 850 -25.47 3.80 32.42
N ILE A 851 -25.95 4.09 31.22
CA ILE A 851 -25.92 5.42 30.58
C ILE A 851 -27.31 5.62 29.97
N GLY A 852 -28.18 6.39 30.63
CA GLY A 852 -29.59 6.46 30.25
C GLY A 852 -30.25 5.08 30.26
N GLY A 853 -30.84 4.68 29.13
CA GLY A 853 -31.41 3.34 28.91
C GLY A 853 -30.40 2.28 28.45
N GLN A 854 -29.16 2.65 28.14
CA GLN A 854 -28.13 1.71 27.67
C GLN A 854 -27.32 1.14 28.84
N THR A 855 -27.00 -0.15 28.79
CA THR A 855 -26.06 -0.80 29.70
C THR A 855 -24.88 -1.35 28.93
N VAL A 856 -23.66 -1.22 29.47
CA VAL A 856 -22.43 -1.74 28.86
C VAL A 856 -21.62 -2.49 29.90
N SER A 857 -21.30 -3.76 29.63
CA SER A 857 -20.46 -4.59 30.51
C SER A 857 -19.19 -5.05 29.78
N PHE A 858 -18.19 -5.55 30.52
CA PHE A 858 -17.00 -6.20 29.97
C PHE A 858 -16.98 -7.67 30.40
N ASP A 859 -16.88 -8.60 29.44
CA ASP A 859 -16.88 -10.05 29.72
C ASP A 859 -15.47 -10.64 29.94
N GLY A 860 -14.46 -9.77 30.09
CA GLY A 860 -13.04 -10.14 30.11
C GLY A 860 -12.41 -10.19 28.72
N GLU A 861 -13.22 -10.27 27.67
CA GLU A 861 -12.77 -10.28 26.29
C GLU A 861 -13.10 -8.98 25.54
N LYS A 862 -14.37 -8.58 25.62
CA LYS A 862 -14.99 -7.55 24.81
C LYS A 862 -16.09 -6.86 25.61
N LEU A 863 -16.43 -5.65 25.18
CA LEU A 863 -17.60 -4.98 25.68
C LEU A 863 -18.88 -5.64 25.14
N VAL A 864 -19.93 -5.67 25.95
CA VAL A 864 -21.25 -6.18 25.58
C VAL A 864 -22.26 -5.05 25.75
N LEU A 865 -22.95 -4.71 24.67
CA LEU A 865 -24.06 -3.76 24.68
C LEU A 865 -25.34 -4.48 25.14
N GLY A 866 -25.84 -4.10 26.31
CA GLY A 866 -27.09 -4.62 26.89
C GLY A 866 -28.34 -3.91 26.35
N THR A 867 -29.52 -4.47 26.66
CA THR A 867 -30.82 -3.83 26.40
C THR A 867 -31.41 -3.21 27.65
#